data_AF-A0A1V5GAM4-F1
#
_entry.id   AF-A0A1V5GAM4-F1
#
_cell.length_a   1.000
_cell.length_b   1.000
_cell.length_c   1.000
_cell.angle_alpha   90.00
_cell.angle_beta   90.00
_cell.angle_gamma   90.00
#
_symmetry.space_group_name_H-M   'P 1'
#
loop_
_entity.id
_entity.type
_entity.pdbx_description
1 polymer ?
#
loop_
_entity_poly.entity_id
_entity_poly.type
_entity_poly.pdbx_seq_one_letter_code
_entity_poly.pdbx_strand_id
1 'polypeptide(L)'
;MNTFLFIIMLVLSLGASFCFLREIRRDMRNEKPSKREATITGLARGAAVFLFFIAVSAAVGLIYFGVYSDGFVLLGLAAAVSMLLCELNKRKSSPLFGTAAKAVFIAALLEVTVFNLQTYRMFFGNFHEMEFTAEQCACGDGVEYRPKEKDIVVKGNKSAIFTFDDINEPISDVYIDLYYEYNSSGAAVSIDAMDETQTTVYRQGIGKGTTVRDKWHSQYIPLELSGDVSSLKLTVSPLTGGIIYIDGLSFNSQIPIDVSWVRVLMIIGLTVFFYWIIKCSSAQKSVIKSEKPFRRAAVIITAAACVIAVIITNMKLNGIEWSFLLTQETGNQVSQELPEAFEKGSTHLLEGPTEDVLEFDNIYDKSYREANDINIKWDHVYYDGNYYSYYGIAPVILLFLPYHKITGYCFPDQGAVLIFSIIGIIGLTFVFMEFIRKLFPKTPLGLAVAGLVILQTASGIWYSIGRPLFYEVAMSAGFCFMTWAVYFMFSANIVGGGKISLPRTALSSLFFAIAVLSRPTLVLYCICAAGFMVFALPRTAGFRRTNDGKKKQCIFTASGVRYLVCAIAPMAVLGLAQMWYNYDRFGNPFEFGIQYSLTINDFTKAQFHPRLSLIALYNYLFNPPVFSASYPFVSTEFQFLDTNGFFYEDRISTLNSSGLFFLALPMFAYFIAGKALKRIPEKKKKFQAMAYVGIPCVIIPVVIIASVWESGYAVRYMVDFSWQSILGAYAIIFYIYSKVNDKTKRDFIRKFICFSVLWTLVVSGTQSVNQAFRYGTANMDHPNVAYETEQLYAFWK
;
A
#
# COMPACT_ATOMS: atom_id res chain seq x y z
N MET A 1 -0.64 -43.37 -10.04
CA MET A 1 -1.61 -43.15 -11.14
C MET A 1 -1.88 -41.66 -11.39
N ASN A 2 -2.08 -40.85 -10.35
CA ASN A 2 -2.44 -39.43 -10.47
C ASN A 2 -1.35 -38.56 -11.14
N THR A 3 -0.07 -38.81 -10.86
CA THR A 3 1.05 -38.07 -11.46
C THR A 3 1.12 -38.22 -12.98
N PHE A 4 0.96 -39.44 -13.50
CA PHE A 4 0.97 -39.70 -14.94
C PHE A 4 -0.22 -39.02 -15.64
N LEU A 5 -1.41 -39.09 -15.04
CA LEU A 5 -2.61 -38.41 -15.55
C LEU A 5 -2.43 -36.89 -15.57
N PHE A 6 -1.80 -36.33 -14.53
CA PHE A 6 -1.50 -34.91 -14.45
C PHE A 6 -0.55 -34.45 -15.58
N ILE A 7 0.53 -35.19 -15.83
CA ILE A 7 1.47 -34.89 -16.93
C ILE A 7 0.75 -34.91 -18.29
N ILE A 8 -0.13 -35.89 -18.53
CA ILE A 8 -0.93 -35.94 -19.76
C ILE A 8 -1.80 -34.69 -19.90
N MET A 9 -2.51 -34.29 -18.85
CA MET A 9 -3.40 -33.13 -18.90
C MET A 9 -2.64 -31.81 -19.02
N LEU A 10 -1.47 -31.70 -18.41
CA LEU A 10 -0.55 -30.59 -18.62
C LEU A 10 -0.18 -30.45 -20.10
N VAL A 11 0.27 -31.54 -20.74
CA VAL A 11 0.63 -31.56 -22.16
C VAL A 11 -0.58 -31.22 -23.04
N LEU A 12 -1.75 -31.79 -22.75
CA LEU A 12 -2.98 -31.52 -23.50
C LEU A 12 -3.43 -30.06 -23.38
N SER A 13 -3.44 -29.49 -22.17
CA SER A 13 -3.84 -28.10 -21.93
C SER A 13 -2.88 -27.10 -22.58
N LEU A 14 -1.58 -27.31 -22.40
CA LEU A 14 -0.55 -26.46 -23.02
C LEU A 14 -0.58 -26.58 -24.55
N GLY A 15 -0.77 -27.80 -25.07
CA GLY A 15 -0.92 -28.06 -26.51
C GLY A 15 -2.15 -27.36 -27.10
N ALA A 16 -3.31 -27.46 -26.44
CA ALA A 16 -4.54 -26.78 -26.86
C ALA A 16 -4.38 -25.25 -26.84
N SER A 17 -3.85 -24.71 -25.73
CA SER A 17 -3.58 -23.27 -25.57
C SER A 17 -2.60 -22.74 -26.63
N PHE A 18 -1.56 -23.50 -26.94
CA PHE A 18 -0.61 -23.18 -28.01
C PHE A 18 -1.27 -23.18 -29.39
N CYS A 19 -2.15 -24.16 -29.67
CA CYS A 19 -2.91 -24.20 -30.92
C CYS A 19 -3.78 -22.96 -31.09
N PHE A 20 -4.49 -22.52 -30.04
CA PHE A 20 -5.28 -21.28 -30.08
C PHE A 20 -4.43 -20.04 -30.26
N LEU A 21 -3.26 -19.96 -29.60
CA LEU A 21 -2.32 -18.86 -29.81
C LEU A 21 -1.83 -18.79 -31.25
N ARG A 22 -1.55 -19.94 -31.87
CA ARG A 22 -1.14 -20.04 -33.29
C ARG A 22 -2.28 -19.63 -34.21
N GLU A 23 -3.51 -20.06 -33.94
CA GLU A 23 -4.71 -19.65 -34.68
C GLU A 23 -4.89 -18.12 -34.62
N ILE A 24 -4.83 -17.51 -33.43
CA ILE A 24 -4.92 -16.05 -33.28
C ILE A 24 -3.85 -15.32 -34.12
N ARG A 25 -2.59 -15.78 -34.07
CA ARG A 25 -1.50 -15.16 -34.85
C ARG A 25 -1.73 -15.29 -36.35
N ARG A 26 -2.25 -16.43 -36.81
CA ARG A 26 -2.57 -16.68 -38.21
C ARG A 26 -3.72 -15.80 -38.68
N ASP A 27 -4.79 -15.72 -37.89
CA ASP A 27 -5.95 -14.87 -38.17
C ASP A 27 -5.53 -13.39 -38.28
N MET A 28 -4.61 -12.94 -37.42
CA MET A 28 -4.03 -11.60 -37.48
C MET A 28 -3.17 -11.34 -38.74
N ARG A 29 -2.69 -12.40 -39.41
CA ARG A 29 -1.94 -12.33 -40.68
C ARG A 29 -2.82 -12.58 -41.91
N ASN A 30 -4.12 -12.82 -41.75
CA ASN A 30 -5.05 -13.21 -42.82
C ASN A 30 -4.62 -14.48 -43.59
N GLU A 31 -3.91 -15.40 -42.93
CA GLU A 31 -3.46 -16.65 -43.52
C GLU A 31 -4.54 -17.74 -43.40
N LYS A 32 -4.75 -18.55 -44.46
CA LYS A 32 -5.72 -19.66 -44.42
C LYS A 32 -5.12 -20.90 -43.73
N PRO A 33 -5.90 -21.63 -42.91
CA PRO A 33 -5.46 -22.91 -42.34
C PRO A 33 -5.18 -23.95 -43.42
N SER A 34 -4.13 -24.76 -43.24
CA SER A 34 -4.03 -26.02 -43.97
C SER A 34 -5.06 -27.04 -43.44
N LYS A 35 -5.40 -28.07 -44.23
CA LYS A 35 -6.35 -29.12 -43.82
C LYS A 35 -5.92 -29.79 -42.50
N ARG A 36 -4.62 -30.09 -42.36
CA ARG A 36 -4.04 -30.68 -41.15
C ARG A 36 -4.16 -29.75 -39.94
N GLU A 37 -3.91 -28.46 -40.11
CA GLU A 37 -4.05 -27.47 -39.03
C GLU A 37 -5.50 -27.28 -38.60
N ALA A 38 -6.44 -27.27 -39.54
CA ALA A 38 -7.87 -27.18 -39.23
C ALA A 38 -8.32 -28.38 -38.37
N THR A 39 -7.87 -29.60 -38.71
CA THR A 39 -8.12 -30.80 -37.92
C THR A 39 -7.52 -30.70 -36.51
N ILE A 40 -6.24 -30.30 -36.38
CA ILE A 40 -5.57 -30.14 -35.07
C ILE A 40 -6.30 -29.11 -34.21
N THR A 41 -6.73 -27.99 -34.81
CA THR A 41 -7.47 -26.95 -34.09
C THR A 41 -8.86 -27.44 -33.65
N GLY A 42 -9.52 -28.26 -34.47
CA GLY A 42 -10.77 -28.94 -34.08
C GLY A 42 -10.59 -29.86 -32.89
N LEU A 43 -9.53 -30.68 -32.89
CA LEU A 43 -9.16 -31.53 -31.74
C LEU A 43 -8.84 -30.69 -30.49
N ALA A 44 -8.12 -29.57 -30.64
CA ALA A 44 -7.80 -28.67 -29.55
C ALA A 44 -9.06 -28.06 -28.90
N ARG A 45 -10.11 -27.76 -29.68
CA ARG A 45 -11.42 -27.34 -29.14
C ARG A 45 -12.09 -28.44 -28.33
N GLY A 46 -12.12 -29.67 -28.86
CA GLY A 46 -12.65 -30.83 -28.13
C GLY A 46 -11.91 -31.04 -26.81
N ALA A 47 -10.57 -31.00 -26.85
CA ALA A 47 -9.73 -31.09 -25.66
C ALA A 47 -10.00 -29.96 -24.65
N ALA A 48 -10.13 -28.71 -25.09
CA ALA A 48 -10.40 -27.58 -24.21
C ALA A 48 -11.77 -27.69 -23.51
N VAL A 49 -12.81 -28.14 -24.22
CA VAL A 49 -14.14 -28.38 -23.63
C VAL A 49 -14.09 -29.51 -22.60
N PHE A 50 -13.40 -30.60 -22.93
CA PHE A 50 -13.21 -31.73 -22.01
C PHE A 50 -12.44 -31.31 -20.75
N LEU A 51 -11.33 -30.60 -20.91
CA LEU A 51 -10.52 -30.08 -19.80
C LEU A 51 -11.30 -29.09 -18.93
N PHE A 52 -12.15 -28.25 -19.54
CA PHE A 52 -13.02 -27.34 -18.80
C PHE A 52 -14.05 -28.11 -17.97
N PHE A 53 -14.66 -29.16 -18.51
CA PHE A 53 -15.59 -30.00 -17.76
C PHE A 53 -14.90 -30.65 -16.54
N ILE A 54 -13.68 -31.17 -16.72
CA ILE A 54 -12.86 -31.71 -15.63
C ILE A 54 -12.58 -30.63 -14.58
N ALA A 55 -12.14 -29.44 -15.00
CA ALA A 55 -11.84 -28.34 -14.10
C ALA A 55 -13.06 -27.90 -13.27
N VAL A 56 -14.23 -27.77 -13.89
CA VAL A 56 -15.47 -27.44 -13.16
C VAL A 56 -15.87 -28.56 -12.20
N SER A 57 -15.72 -29.81 -12.63
CA SER A 57 -16.03 -30.99 -11.78
C SER A 57 -15.10 -31.05 -10.57
N ALA A 58 -13.82 -30.74 -10.74
CA ALA A 58 -12.86 -30.65 -9.64
C ALA A 58 -13.17 -29.47 -8.72
N ALA A 59 -13.45 -28.29 -9.27
CA ALA A 59 -13.74 -27.08 -8.48
C ALA A 59 -15.01 -27.17 -7.62
N VAL A 60 -15.99 -27.99 -8.03
CA VAL A 60 -17.24 -28.24 -7.28
C VAL A 60 -17.13 -29.49 -6.38
N GLY A 61 -15.99 -30.19 -6.39
CA GLY A 61 -15.76 -31.37 -5.55
C GLY A 61 -16.41 -32.66 -6.05
N LEU A 62 -16.84 -32.72 -7.32
CA LEU A 62 -17.37 -33.94 -7.94
C LEU A 62 -16.27 -34.96 -8.27
N ILE A 63 -15.04 -34.49 -8.53
CA ILE A 63 -13.87 -35.33 -8.80
C ILE A 63 -12.71 -34.84 -7.95
N TYR A 64 -12.12 -35.74 -7.17
CA TYR A 64 -10.95 -35.45 -6.35
C TYR A 64 -9.69 -36.02 -7.02
N PHE A 65 -8.76 -35.14 -7.40
CA PHE A 65 -7.49 -35.51 -8.02
C PHE A 65 -6.32 -35.55 -7.04
N GLY A 66 -6.61 -35.58 -5.73
CA GLY A 66 -5.60 -35.53 -4.68
C GLY A 66 -4.75 -34.27 -4.78
N VAL A 67 -3.44 -34.46 -4.66
CA VAL A 67 -2.40 -33.42 -4.65
C VAL A 67 -2.37 -32.51 -5.87
N TYR A 68 -3.04 -32.84 -6.97
CA TYR A 68 -3.00 -32.07 -8.22
C TYR A 68 -4.30 -31.30 -8.54
N SER A 69 -5.29 -31.34 -7.65
CA SER A 69 -6.65 -30.84 -7.90
C SER A 69 -6.67 -29.40 -8.42
N ASP A 70 -5.98 -28.47 -7.76
CA ASP A 70 -5.92 -27.06 -8.17
C ASP A 70 -5.19 -26.87 -9.49
N GLY A 71 -4.14 -27.67 -9.74
CA GLY A 71 -3.44 -27.69 -11.02
C GLY A 71 -4.37 -28.08 -12.18
N PHE A 72 -5.24 -29.08 -11.99
CA PHE A 72 -6.24 -29.46 -13.01
C PHE A 72 -7.25 -28.34 -13.25
N VAL A 73 -7.72 -27.67 -12.19
CA VAL A 73 -8.64 -26.52 -12.29
C VAL A 73 -8.01 -25.40 -13.13
N LEU A 74 -6.77 -25.02 -12.82
CA LEU A 74 -6.06 -23.97 -13.54
C LEU A 74 -5.82 -24.33 -15.01
N LEU A 75 -5.34 -25.53 -15.29
CA LEU A 75 -5.05 -25.97 -16.65
C LEU A 75 -6.31 -26.05 -17.52
N GLY A 76 -7.44 -26.50 -16.96
CA GLY A 76 -8.71 -26.52 -17.69
C GLY A 76 -9.27 -25.13 -17.95
N LEU A 77 -9.20 -24.24 -16.95
CA LEU A 77 -9.59 -22.84 -17.13
C LEU A 77 -8.68 -22.11 -18.13
N ALA A 78 -7.37 -22.35 -18.10
CA ALA A 78 -6.42 -21.74 -19.03
C ALA A 78 -6.71 -22.12 -20.49
N ALA A 79 -7.01 -23.39 -20.75
CA ALA A 79 -7.41 -23.87 -22.08
C ALA A 79 -8.74 -23.25 -22.53
N ALA A 80 -9.74 -23.21 -21.64
CA ALA A 80 -11.06 -22.62 -21.92
C ALA A 80 -10.98 -21.12 -22.22
N VAL A 81 -10.22 -20.36 -21.40
CA VAL A 81 -10.00 -18.92 -21.61
C VAL A 81 -9.23 -18.68 -22.91
N SER A 82 -8.22 -19.49 -23.21
CA SER A 82 -7.48 -19.39 -24.48
C SER A 82 -8.38 -19.63 -25.70
N MET A 83 -9.29 -20.60 -25.61
CA MET A 83 -10.31 -20.84 -26.64
C MET A 83 -11.26 -19.64 -26.78
N LEU A 84 -11.76 -19.09 -25.67
CA LEU A 84 -12.64 -17.92 -25.67
C LEU A 84 -11.96 -16.70 -26.30
N LEU A 85 -10.70 -16.43 -25.95
CA LEU A 85 -9.91 -15.34 -26.53
C LEU A 85 -9.71 -15.53 -28.03
N CYS A 86 -9.52 -16.77 -28.48
CA CYS A 86 -9.45 -17.09 -29.91
C CYS A 86 -10.76 -16.78 -30.63
N GLU A 87 -11.90 -17.13 -30.06
CA GLU A 87 -13.21 -16.87 -30.65
C GLU A 87 -13.55 -15.36 -30.67
N LEU A 88 -13.18 -14.64 -29.60
CA LEU A 88 -13.29 -13.18 -29.57
C LEU A 88 -12.41 -12.50 -30.61
N ASN A 89 -11.22 -13.05 -30.88
CA ASN A 89 -10.33 -12.55 -31.93
C ASN A 89 -10.96 -12.66 -33.32
N LYS A 90 -11.69 -13.74 -33.62
CA LYS A 90 -12.41 -13.88 -34.90
C LYS A 90 -13.46 -12.79 -35.12
N ARG A 91 -14.08 -12.32 -34.03
CA ARG A 91 -15.14 -11.28 -34.09
C ARG A 91 -14.60 -9.85 -34.15
N LYS A 92 -13.52 -9.56 -33.42
CA LYS A 92 -13.05 -8.17 -33.21
C LYS A 92 -11.59 -7.91 -33.59
N SER A 93 -10.87 -8.92 -34.11
CA SER A 93 -9.47 -8.92 -34.55
C SER A 93 -8.58 -7.91 -33.80
N SER A 94 -7.97 -8.36 -32.71
CA SER A 94 -7.17 -7.49 -31.85
C SER A 94 -5.90 -8.18 -31.36
N PRO A 95 -4.72 -7.51 -31.45
CA PRO A 95 -3.48 -8.08 -30.94
C PRO A 95 -3.48 -8.25 -29.41
N LEU A 96 -4.43 -7.62 -28.70
CA LEU A 96 -4.63 -7.81 -27.27
C LEU A 96 -5.06 -9.24 -26.93
N PHE A 97 -5.93 -9.86 -27.74
CA PHE A 97 -6.38 -11.23 -27.47
C PHE A 97 -5.24 -12.24 -27.60
N GLY A 98 -4.37 -12.07 -28.60
CA GLY A 98 -3.18 -12.91 -28.74
C GLY A 98 -2.17 -12.71 -27.61
N THR A 99 -2.05 -11.48 -27.09
CA THR A 99 -1.20 -11.22 -25.92
C THR A 99 -1.78 -11.78 -24.64
N ALA A 100 -3.10 -11.65 -24.44
CA ALA A 100 -3.81 -12.24 -23.31
C ALA A 100 -3.70 -13.77 -23.31
N ALA A 101 -3.89 -14.42 -24.46
CA ALA A 101 -3.74 -15.87 -24.57
C ALA A 101 -2.30 -16.31 -24.27
N LYS A 102 -1.30 -15.54 -24.74
CA LYS A 102 0.11 -15.79 -24.38
C LYS A 102 0.35 -15.63 -22.88
N ALA A 103 -0.25 -14.62 -22.25
CA ALA A 103 -0.10 -14.37 -20.83
C ALA A 103 -0.78 -15.46 -19.98
N VAL A 104 -1.98 -15.92 -20.37
CA VAL A 104 -2.67 -17.06 -19.74
C VAL A 104 -1.82 -18.32 -19.83
N PHE A 105 -1.26 -18.60 -21.00
CA PHE A 105 -0.37 -19.74 -21.20
C PHE A 105 0.87 -19.66 -20.29
N ILE A 106 1.55 -18.50 -20.26
CA ILE A 106 2.75 -18.32 -19.42
C ILE A 106 2.40 -18.40 -17.94
N ALA A 107 1.31 -17.77 -17.50
CA ALA A 107 0.90 -17.77 -16.11
C ALA A 107 0.56 -19.21 -15.66
N ALA A 108 -0.25 -19.94 -16.42
CA ALA A 108 -0.60 -21.32 -16.08
C ALA A 108 0.63 -22.24 -16.05
N LEU A 109 1.56 -22.07 -17.01
CA LEU A 109 2.80 -22.83 -17.03
C LEU A 109 3.66 -22.54 -15.80
N LEU A 110 3.95 -21.27 -15.51
CA LEU A 110 4.77 -20.88 -14.36
C LEU A 110 4.14 -21.32 -13.04
N GLU A 111 2.82 -21.18 -12.93
CA GLU A 111 2.07 -21.52 -11.72
C GLU A 111 2.15 -23.00 -11.40
N VAL A 112 1.90 -23.85 -12.39
CA VAL A 112 1.96 -25.30 -12.23
C VAL A 112 3.39 -25.82 -12.08
N THR A 113 4.39 -25.11 -12.61
CA THR A 113 5.78 -25.61 -12.61
C THR A 113 6.65 -24.93 -11.57
N VAL A 114 6.98 -23.65 -11.80
CA VAL A 114 7.95 -22.92 -11.00
C VAL A 114 7.41 -22.65 -9.60
N PHE A 115 6.19 -22.13 -9.47
CA PHE A 115 5.62 -21.75 -8.17
C PHE A 115 5.13 -22.94 -7.33
N ASN A 116 5.01 -24.12 -7.94
CA ASN A 116 4.67 -25.36 -7.26
C ASN A 116 5.81 -26.39 -7.39
N LEU A 117 7.07 -25.91 -7.47
CA LEU A 117 8.24 -26.77 -7.66
C LEU A 117 8.36 -27.83 -6.56
N GLN A 118 7.98 -27.47 -5.33
CA GLN A 118 8.05 -28.33 -4.15
C GLN A 118 7.24 -29.62 -4.30
N THR A 119 6.07 -29.57 -4.98
CA THR A 119 5.24 -30.76 -5.28
C THR A 119 5.98 -31.85 -6.04
N TYR A 120 7.01 -31.50 -6.80
CA TYR A 120 7.71 -32.40 -7.71
C TYR A 120 8.94 -33.08 -7.09
N ARG A 121 9.36 -32.72 -5.87
CA ARG A 121 10.61 -33.20 -5.25
C ARG A 121 10.66 -34.72 -5.13
N MET A 122 9.53 -35.35 -4.80
CA MET A 122 9.43 -36.80 -4.62
C MET A 122 9.27 -37.60 -5.93
N PHE A 123 9.20 -36.97 -7.11
CA PHE A 123 8.84 -37.67 -8.36
C PHE A 123 9.83 -38.76 -8.80
N PHE A 124 11.10 -38.62 -8.43
CA PHE A 124 12.19 -39.46 -8.92
C PHE A 124 12.94 -40.20 -7.80
N GLY A 125 12.46 -40.10 -6.55
CA GLY A 125 13.02 -40.80 -5.39
C GLY A 125 12.10 -41.91 -4.89
N ASN A 126 12.68 -42.84 -4.13
CA ASN A 126 11.93 -43.87 -3.40
C ASN A 126 11.63 -43.34 -2.00
N PHE A 127 10.49 -42.67 -1.85
CA PHE A 127 10.02 -42.16 -0.57
C PHE A 127 8.76 -42.93 -0.16
N HIS A 128 8.74 -43.48 1.05
CA HIS A 128 7.53 -44.08 1.62
C HIS A 128 6.88 -43.09 2.57
N GLU A 129 5.57 -42.96 2.44
CA GLU A 129 4.75 -42.16 3.33
C GLU A 129 4.62 -42.87 4.68
N MET A 130 4.95 -42.17 5.76
CA MET A 130 4.84 -42.64 7.13
C MET A 130 3.87 -41.73 7.87
N GLU A 131 2.81 -42.30 8.45
CA GLU A 131 1.80 -41.55 9.21
C GLU A 131 1.88 -41.90 10.70
N PHE A 132 1.81 -40.88 11.54
CA PHE A 132 1.84 -40.97 13.00
C PHE A 132 0.62 -40.29 13.58
N THR A 133 -0.16 -41.03 14.36
CA THR A 133 -1.32 -40.46 15.08
C THR A 133 -0.85 -39.65 16.29
N ALA A 134 -1.67 -38.71 16.75
CA ALA A 134 -1.41 -37.98 17.99
C ALA A 134 -1.18 -38.92 19.20
N GLU A 135 -1.85 -40.09 19.24
CA GLU A 135 -1.65 -41.09 20.30
C GLU A 135 -0.23 -41.69 20.26
N GLN A 136 0.29 -42.00 19.08
CA GLN A 136 1.66 -42.49 18.91
C GLN A 136 2.70 -41.42 19.28
N CYS A 137 2.35 -40.15 19.09
CA CYS A 137 3.21 -39.01 19.42
C CYS A 137 3.09 -38.55 20.88
N ALA A 138 2.20 -39.17 21.67
CA ALA A 138 1.89 -38.76 23.05
C ALA A 138 3.05 -38.94 24.04
N CYS A 139 4.09 -39.71 23.67
CA CYS A 139 5.29 -39.94 24.49
C CYS A 139 6.33 -38.80 24.43
N GLY A 140 6.09 -37.75 23.62
CA GLY A 140 7.01 -36.62 23.47
C GLY A 140 7.09 -35.69 24.70
N ASP A 141 8.16 -34.90 24.79
CA ASP A 141 8.34 -33.93 25.86
C ASP A 141 7.43 -32.71 25.66
N GLY A 142 6.81 -32.24 26.75
CA GLY A 142 5.92 -31.06 26.71
C GLY A 142 4.56 -31.32 26.04
N VAL A 143 4.22 -32.58 25.80
CA VAL A 143 2.99 -33.04 25.13
C VAL A 143 1.87 -33.28 26.14
N GLU A 144 0.67 -32.75 25.87
CA GLU A 144 -0.56 -33.03 26.63
C GLU A 144 -1.57 -33.70 25.69
N TYR A 145 -1.65 -35.03 25.70
CA TYR A 145 -2.58 -35.80 24.86
C TYR A 145 -4.01 -35.75 25.43
N ARG A 146 -5.00 -35.54 24.56
CA ARG A 146 -6.43 -35.53 24.89
C ARG A 146 -7.12 -36.79 24.31
N PRO A 147 -7.35 -37.85 25.12
CA PRO A 147 -7.83 -39.13 24.59
C PRO A 147 -9.23 -39.12 23.97
N LYS A 148 -10.11 -38.20 24.36
CA LYS A 148 -11.48 -38.14 23.81
C LYS A 148 -11.50 -37.49 22.44
N GLU A 149 -10.71 -36.44 22.28
CA GLU A 149 -10.60 -35.63 21.08
C GLU A 149 -9.55 -36.20 20.09
N LYS A 150 -8.64 -37.06 20.58
CA LYS A 150 -7.57 -37.75 19.84
C LYS A 150 -6.50 -36.81 19.27
N ASP A 151 -6.15 -35.77 20.02
CA ASP A 151 -5.16 -34.77 19.63
C ASP A 151 -4.14 -34.50 20.76
N ILE A 152 -3.12 -33.71 20.44
CA ILE A 152 -2.16 -33.15 21.39
C ILE A 152 -2.38 -31.64 21.50
N VAL A 153 -2.47 -31.12 22.72
CA VAL A 153 -2.55 -29.67 22.97
C VAL A 153 -1.19 -29.09 23.40
N VAL A 154 -0.82 -27.95 22.81
CA VAL A 154 0.37 -27.16 23.19
C VAL A 154 -0.06 -25.74 23.53
N LYS A 155 0.28 -25.28 24.74
CA LYS A 155 -0.24 -24.02 25.31
C LYS A 155 0.88 -23.06 25.68
N GLY A 156 0.69 -21.79 25.35
CA GLY A 156 1.53 -20.71 25.85
C GLY A 156 2.96 -20.81 25.32
N ASN A 157 3.93 -20.64 26.22
CA ASN A 157 5.36 -20.69 25.88
C ASN A 157 5.95 -22.11 25.92
N LYS A 158 5.10 -23.14 26.02
CA LYS A 158 5.56 -24.53 25.97
C LYS A 158 5.79 -24.94 24.52
N SER A 159 6.75 -25.85 24.33
CA SER A 159 7.02 -26.51 23.06
C SER A 159 6.73 -28.00 23.20
N ALA A 160 6.10 -28.59 22.19
CA ALA A 160 6.02 -30.03 22.06
C ALA A 160 7.23 -30.54 21.27
N ILE A 161 7.90 -31.57 21.79
CA ILE A 161 9.07 -32.19 21.17
C ILE A 161 8.75 -33.65 20.87
N PHE A 162 8.75 -34.00 19.60
CA PHE A 162 8.56 -35.36 19.10
C PHE A 162 9.90 -35.92 18.64
N THR A 163 10.26 -37.10 19.12
CA THR A 163 11.51 -37.79 18.73
C THR A 163 11.15 -39.10 18.04
N PHE A 164 11.70 -39.29 16.85
CA PHE A 164 11.50 -40.47 16.01
C PHE A 164 12.86 -41.11 15.77
N ASP A 165 13.07 -42.29 16.34
CA ASP A 165 14.30 -43.06 16.21
C ASP A 165 14.09 -44.26 15.28
N ASP A 166 15.19 -44.85 14.82
CA ASP A 166 15.23 -46.05 13.97
C ASP A 166 14.43 -45.93 12.65
N ILE A 167 14.34 -44.73 12.08
CA ILE A 167 13.59 -44.47 10.84
C ILE A 167 14.20 -45.24 9.66
N ASN A 168 15.52 -45.12 9.47
CA ASN A 168 16.31 -45.81 8.43
C ASN A 168 15.74 -45.67 7.01
N GLU A 169 15.17 -44.50 6.69
CA GLU A 169 14.63 -44.17 5.38
C GLU A 169 14.93 -42.71 5.00
N PRO A 170 14.96 -42.36 3.71
CA PRO A 170 15.10 -40.98 3.28
C PRO A 170 13.84 -40.16 3.64
N ILE A 171 14.04 -38.96 4.20
CA ILE A 171 12.97 -38.00 4.50
C ILE A 171 13.13 -36.76 3.63
N SER A 172 12.11 -36.48 2.81
CA SER A 172 12.00 -35.29 1.94
C SER A 172 11.12 -34.20 2.55
N ASP A 173 10.04 -34.56 3.22
CA ASP A 173 9.01 -33.62 3.65
C ASP A 173 8.43 -34.05 5.00
N VAL A 174 8.11 -33.07 5.85
CA VAL A 174 7.40 -33.26 7.12
C VAL A 174 6.09 -32.49 7.05
N TYR A 175 4.97 -33.16 7.27
CA TYR A 175 3.65 -32.55 7.39
C TYR A 175 3.15 -32.67 8.84
N ILE A 176 2.53 -31.59 9.31
CA ILE A 176 2.07 -31.47 10.71
C ILE A 176 0.62 -31.02 10.70
N ASP A 177 -0.29 -31.95 10.96
CA ASP A 177 -1.73 -31.66 10.96
C ASP A 177 -2.11 -30.85 12.19
N LEU A 178 -2.28 -29.54 11.98
CA LEU A 178 -2.46 -28.54 13.02
C LEU A 178 -3.78 -27.81 12.89
N TYR A 179 -4.43 -27.61 14.03
CA TYR A 179 -5.51 -26.65 14.18
C TYR A 179 -5.26 -25.70 15.34
N TYR A 180 -5.87 -24.52 15.26
CA TYR A 180 -5.56 -23.37 16.09
C TYR A 180 -6.79 -22.95 16.87
N GLU A 181 -6.60 -22.57 18.13
CA GLU A 181 -7.64 -21.85 18.85
C GLU A 181 -7.86 -20.45 18.23
N TYR A 182 -9.03 -19.86 18.48
CA TYR A 182 -9.44 -18.58 17.90
C TYR A 182 -8.45 -17.43 18.13
N ASN A 183 -7.68 -17.45 19.21
CA ASN A 183 -6.69 -16.41 19.53
C ASN A 183 -5.26 -16.72 19.03
N SER A 184 -5.05 -17.89 18.42
CA SER A 184 -3.74 -18.31 17.90
C SER A 184 -3.60 -18.01 16.42
N SER A 185 -2.47 -17.45 16.03
CA SER A 185 -2.20 -17.02 14.64
C SER A 185 -1.31 -18.00 13.86
N GLY A 186 -0.50 -18.80 14.54
CA GLY A 186 0.42 -19.76 13.93
C GLY A 186 1.27 -20.51 14.96
N ALA A 187 2.17 -21.37 14.48
CA ALA A 187 3.19 -22.04 15.29
C ALA A 187 4.56 -22.01 14.59
N ALA A 188 5.62 -21.87 15.37
CA ALA A 188 6.99 -22.03 14.90
C ALA A 188 7.38 -23.52 14.97
N VAL A 189 8.05 -23.99 13.93
CA VAL A 189 8.52 -25.37 13.82
C VAL A 189 10.02 -25.39 13.60
N SER A 190 10.72 -26.24 14.36
CA SER A 190 12.14 -26.54 14.18
C SER A 190 12.33 -28.05 14.08
N ILE A 191 13.13 -28.47 13.13
CA ILE A 191 13.47 -29.88 12.89
C ILE A 191 14.97 -30.05 13.05
N ASP A 192 15.34 -31.02 13.86
CA ASP A 192 16.70 -31.52 13.98
C ASP A 192 16.75 -32.94 13.41
N ALA A 193 17.84 -33.32 12.74
CA ALA A 193 17.94 -34.64 12.12
C ALA A 193 19.36 -35.23 12.22
N MET A 194 19.44 -36.55 12.18
CA MET A 194 20.66 -37.35 12.00
C MET A 194 20.55 -38.14 10.69
N ASP A 195 21.32 -37.76 9.69
CA ASP A 195 21.36 -38.38 8.35
C ASP A 195 22.67 -39.17 8.14
N GLU A 196 22.88 -39.77 6.97
CA GLU A 196 24.07 -40.58 6.69
C GLU A 196 25.39 -39.83 6.89
N THR A 197 25.37 -38.50 6.77
CA THR A 197 26.58 -37.67 6.96
C THR A 197 26.84 -37.33 8.41
N GLN A 198 25.86 -37.50 9.30
CA GLN A 198 25.97 -37.19 10.72
C GLN A 198 25.03 -38.08 11.55
N THR A 199 25.55 -39.23 11.99
CA THR A 199 24.79 -40.31 12.64
C THR A 199 24.85 -40.31 14.17
N THR A 200 25.66 -39.45 14.79
CA THR A 200 25.93 -39.50 16.26
C THR A 200 25.28 -38.36 17.04
N VAL A 201 25.08 -37.20 16.41
CA VAL A 201 24.55 -35.99 17.07
C VAL A 201 23.57 -35.31 16.13
N TYR A 202 22.48 -34.77 16.66
CA TYR A 202 21.51 -34.04 15.86
C TYR A 202 22.11 -32.80 15.18
N ARG A 203 21.82 -32.62 13.90
CA ARG A 203 21.97 -31.32 13.24
C ARG A 203 20.84 -30.41 13.71
N GLN A 204 21.15 -29.45 14.57
CA GLN A 204 20.14 -28.56 15.15
C GLN A 204 19.61 -27.54 14.13
N GLY A 205 18.30 -27.38 14.09
CA GLY A 205 17.59 -26.37 13.29
C GLY A 205 17.83 -26.51 11.79
N ILE A 206 18.00 -27.74 11.29
CA ILE A 206 18.24 -28.01 9.87
C ILE A 206 17.00 -27.75 9.02
N GLY A 207 15.81 -27.96 9.61
CA GLY A 207 14.52 -27.52 9.06
C GLY A 207 13.89 -26.46 9.96
N LYS A 208 13.36 -25.39 9.36
CA LYS A 208 12.62 -24.35 10.10
C LYS A 208 11.41 -23.93 9.29
N GLY A 209 10.26 -23.84 9.95
CA GLY A 209 8.99 -23.48 9.33
C GLY A 209 8.15 -22.60 10.25
N THR A 210 7.15 -21.96 9.67
CA THR A 210 6.08 -21.28 10.42
C THR A 210 4.76 -21.71 9.84
N THR A 211 4.00 -22.44 10.63
CA THR A 211 2.65 -22.86 10.28
C THR A 211 1.69 -21.74 10.66
N VAL A 212 0.69 -21.51 9.82
CA VAL A 212 -0.19 -20.34 9.89
C VAL A 212 -1.64 -20.79 9.86
N ARG A 213 -2.47 -20.18 10.71
CA ARG A 213 -3.90 -20.49 10.76
C ARG A 213 -4.57 -20.21 9.41
N ASP A 214 -5.48 -21.09 9.01
CA ASP A 214 -6.23 -21.03 7.75
C ASP A 214 -5.35 -21.10 6.49
N LYS A 215 -4.10 -21.56 6.63
CA LYS A 215 -3.13 -21.76 5.56
C LYS A 215 -2.56 -23.17 5.64
N TRP A 216 -3.35 -24.16 5.22
CA TRP A 216 -2.98 -25.58 5.30
C TRP A 216 -1.63 -25.89 4.63
N HIS A 217 -1.31 -25.24 3.50
CA HIS A 217 -0.02 -25.46 2.80
C HIS A 217 1.20 -25.03 3.64
N SER A 218 1.04 -24.17 4.65
CA SER A 218 2.12 -23.79 5.57
C SER A 218 2.53 -24.91 6.54
N GLN A 219 1.76 -26.01 6.61
CA GLN A 219 2.02 -27.16 7.48
C GLN A 219 3.02 -28.15 6.90
N TYR A 220 3.44 -27.97 5.64
CA TYR A 220 4.48 -28.77 5.01
C TYR A 220 5.84 -28.10 5.17
N ILE A 221 6.85 -28.89 5.58
CA ILE A 221 8.22 -28.43 5.74
C ILE A 221 9.13 -29.32 4.87
N PRO A 222 9.60 -28.80 3.72
CA PRO A 222 10.55 -29.52 2.88
C PRO A 222 11.94 -29.59 3.53
N LEU A 223 12.58 -30.75 3.44
CA LEU A 223 13.90 -31.08 3.99
C LEU A 223 14.82 -31.66 2.91
N GLU A 224 16.06 -31.17 2.83
CA GLU A 224 17.08 -31.68 1.92
C GLU A 224 18.17 -32.41 2.72
N LEU A 225 17.87 -33.63 3.19
CA LEU A 225 18.76 -34.46 4.02
C LEU A 225 19.57 -35.46 3.16
N SER A 226 20.70 -35.95 3.70
CA SER A 226 21.60 -36.84 2.97
C SER A 226 21.30 -38.32 3.26
N GLY A 227 20.75 -39.03 2.28
CA GLY A 227 20.50 -40.47 2.36
C GLY A 227 19.48 -40.85 3.42
N ASP A 228 19.66 -41.99 4.07
CA ASP A 228 18.76 -42.47 5.12
C ASP A 228 18.86 -41.62 6.40
N VAL A 229 17.71 -41.30 6.98
CA VAL A 229 17.59 -40.60 8.26
C VAL A 229 17.49 -41.65 9.35
N SER A 230 18.39 -41.58 10.34
CA SER A 230 18.40 -42.49 11.49
C SER A 230 17.46 -42.00 12.60
N SER A 231 17.48 -40.69 12.88
CA SER A 231 16.64 -40.07 13.89
C SER A 231 16.24 -38.65 13.52
N LEU A 232 15.00 -38.26 13.84
CA LEU A 232 14.44 -36.94 13.61
C LEU A 232 13.76 -36.42 14.87
N LYS A 233 14.02 -35.15 15.20
CA LYS A 233 13.40 -34.45 16.32
C LYS A 233 12.64 -33.23 15.81
N LEU A 234 11.33 -33.19 16.07
CA LEU A 234 10.43 -32.13 15.67
C LEU A 234 10.01 -31.33 16.89
N THR A 235 10.25 -30.02 16.89
CA THR A 235 9.84 -29.09 17.94
C THR A 235 8.77 -28.14 17.39
N VAL A 236 7.59 -28.12 18.02
CA VAL A 236 6.46 -27.25 17.64
C VAL A 236 6.13 -26.31 18.80
N SER A 237 6.08 -25.01 18.53
CA SER A 237 5.84 -23.96 19.54
C SER A 237 4.77 -22.97 19.08
N PRO A 238 3.70 -22.71 19.86
CA PRO A 238 2.72 -21.69 19.51
C PRO A 238 3.36 -20.30 19.33
N LEU A 239 2.94 -19.55 18.30
CA LEU A 239 3.29 -18.14 18.20
C LEU A 239 2.53 -17.33 19.25
N THR A 240 3.17 -16.30 19.79
CA THR A 240 2.55 -15.30 20.68
C THR A 240 1.82 -15.90 21.90
N GLY A 241 2.25 -17.07 22.38
CA GLY A 241 1.65 -17.73 23.56
C GLY A 241 0.25 -18.31 23.33
N GLY A 242 -0.13 -18.56 22.07
CA GLY A 242 -1.42 -19.16 21.74
C GLY A 242 -1.57 -20.63 22.16
N ILE A 243 -2.72 -21.21 21.84
CA ILE A 243 -3.03 -22.64 21.96
C ILE A 243 -3.14 -23.24 20.56
N ILE A 244 -2.41 -24.32 20.33
CA ILE A 244 -2.47 -25.13 19.11
C ILE A 244 -2.76 -26.57 19.46
N TYR A 245 -3.28 -27.28 18.49
CA TYR A 245 -3.62 -28.68 18.61
C TYR A 245 -3.08 -29.45 17.41
N ILE A 246 -2.56 -30.65 17.66
CA ILE A 246 -1.91 -31.52 16.68
C ILE A 246 -2.71 -32.81 16.58
N ASP A 247 -3.26 -33.11 15.41
CA ASP A 247 -4.02 -34.35 15.14
C ASP A 247 -3.11 -35.50 14.71
N GLY A 248 -2.01 -35.17 14.03
CA GLY A 248 -1.05 -36.15 13.55
C GLY A 248 0.15 -35.52 12.87
N LEU A 249 1.10 -36.39 12.52
CA LEU A 249 2.33 -36.05 11.82
C LEU A 249 2.51 -37.04 10.68
N SER A 250 3.06 -36.61 9.56
CA SER A 250 3.48 -37.54 8.52
C SER A 250 4.78 -37.13 7.87
N PHE A 251 5.55 -38.13 7.45
CA PHE A 251 6.78 -37.96 6.67
C PHE A 251 6.54 -38.40 5.24
N ASN A 252 7.18 -37.70 4.31
CA ASN A 252 7.09 -37.94 2.87
C ASN A 252 5.67 -37.88 2.32
N SER A 253 4.77 -37.10 2.95
CA SER A 253 3.49 -36.77 2.35
C SER A 253 3.70 -35.72 1.24
N GLN A 254 3.25 -36.05 0.04
CA GLN A 254 3.47 -35.20 -1.13
C GLN A 254 2.76 -33.85 -0.98
N ILE A 255 3.50 -32.76 -1.15
CA ILE A 255 2.99 -31.38 -1.10
C ILE A 255 2.00 -31.15 -2.26
N PRO A 256 0.72 -30.83 -1.99
CA PRO A 256 -0.25 -30.54 -3.04
C PRO A 256 0.03 -29.23 -3.77
N ILE A 257 -0.38 -29.16 -5.04
CA ILE A 257 -0.37 -27.92 -5.81
C ILE A 257 -1.32 -26.92 -5.16
N ASP A 258 -0.82 -25.72 -4.86
CA ASP A 258 -1.58 -24.56 -4.41
C ASP A 258 -1.51 -23.44 -5.46
N VAL A 259 -2.66 -23.12 -6.06
CA VAL A 259 -2.75 -22.11 -7.11
C VAL A 259 -3.05 -20.74 -6.51
N SER A 260 -2.08 -19.82 -6.60
CA SER A 260 -2.28 -18.41 -6.31
C SER A 260 -2.98 -17.72 -7.47
N TRP A 261 -4.32 -17.67 -7.40
CA TRP A 261 -5.15 -16.94 -8.36
C TRP A 261 -4.76 -15.46 -8.45
N VAL A 262 -4.34 -14.85 -7.34
CA VAL A 262 -3.88 -13.46 -7.31
C VAL A 262 -2.66 -13.29 -8.21
N ARG A 263 -1.67 -14.17 -8.10
CA ARG A 263 -0.45 -14.17 -8.94
C ARG A 263 -0.79 -14.38 -10.42
N VAL A 264 -1.60 -15.40 -10.73
CA VAL A 264 -2.03 -15.71 -12.11
C VAL A 264 -2.72 -14.49 -12.74
N LEU A 265 -3.68 -13.88 -12.03
CA LEU A 265 -4.41 -12.72 -12.51
C LEU A 265 -3.51 -11.49 -12.65
N MET A 266 -2.53 -11.29 -11.76
CA MET A 266 -1.57 -10.18 -11.88
C MET A 266 -0.64 -10.35 -13.08
N ILE A 267 -0.09 -11.54 -13.32
CA ILE A 267 0.76 -11.80 -14.49
C ILE A 267 -0.02 -11.51 -15.77
N ILE A 268 -1.26 -12.02 -15.88
CA ILE A 268 -2.12 -11.79 -17.04
C ILE A 268 -2.46 -10.29 -17.18
N GLY A 269 -2.97 -9.68 -16.11
CA GLY A 269 -3.43 -8.29 -16.09
C GLY A 269 -2.32 -7.30 -16.43
N LEU A 270 -1.15 -7.41 -15.77
CA LEU A 270 -0.01 -6.52 -16.00
C LEU A 270 0.57 -6.71 -17.41
N THR A 271 0.67 -7.95 -17.90
CA THR A 271 1.17 -8.22 -19.26
C THR A 271 0.26 -7.59 -20.32
N VAL A 272 -1.06 -7.77 -20.19
CA VAL A 272 -2.06 -7.17 -21.10
C VAL A 272 -2.04 -5.64 -20.99
N PHE A 273 -1.95 -5.11 -19.77
CA PHE A 273 -1.91 -3.67 -19.51
C PHE A 273 -0.67 -3.00 -20.13
N PHE A 274 0.52 -3.58 -19.95
CA PHE A 274 1.76 -3.04 -20.53
C PHE A 274 1.77 -3.17 -22.05
N TYR A 275 1.27 -4.27 -22.59
CA TYR A 275 1.12 -4.41 -24.04
C TYR A 275 0.19 -3.35 -24.61
N TRP A 276 -0.95 -3.10 -23.95
CA TRP A 276 -1.89 -2.06 -24.34
C TRP A 276 -1.22 -0.68 -24.42
N ILE A 277 -0.47 -0.28 -23.39
CA ILE A 277 0.23 1.03 -23.37
C ILE A 277 1.27 1.13 -24.49
N ILE A 278 2.06 0.07 -24.71
CA ILE A 278 3.21 0.10 -25.61
C ILE A 278 2.79 -0.01 -27.07
N LYS A 279 1.84 -0.89 -27.39
CA LYS A 279 1.54 -1.33 -28.77
C LYS A 279 0.18 -0.90 -29.30
N CYS A 280 -0.83 -0.69 -28.46
CA CYS A 280 -2.19 -0.42 -28.95
C CYS A 280 -2.42 1.06 -29.28
N SER A 281 -3.00 1.31 -30.45
CA SER A 281 -3.34 2.67 -30.90
C SER A 281 -4.34 3.37 -29.98
N SER A 282 -5.23 2.63 -29.32
CA SER A 282 -6.20 3.16 -28.35
C SER A 282 -5.52 3.81 -27.15
N ALA A 283 -4.44 3.23 -26.63
CA ALA A 283 -3.65 3.79 -25.53
C ALA A 283 -2.83 5.02 -25.97
N GLN A 284 -2.52 5.11 -27.26
CA GLN A 284 -1.69 6.18 -27.82
C GLN A 284 -2.50 7.43 -28.19
N LYS A 285 -3.83 7.33 -28.25
CA LYS A 285 -4.71 8.49 -28.44
C LYS A 285 -4.55 9.45 -27.26
N SER A 286 -4.58 10.75 -27.54
CA SER A 286 -4.52 11.77 -26.50
C SER A 286 -5.75 11.71 -25.59
N VAL A 287 -5.55 12.03 -24.31
CA VAL A 287 -6.64 12.05 -23.31
C VAL A 287 -7.82 12.90 -23.76
N ILE A 288 -7.60 14.05 -24.39
CA ILE A 288 -8.70 14.88 -24.92
C ILE A 288 -9.57 14.17 -25.97
N LYS A 289 -8.98 13.27 -26.79
CA LYS A 289 -9.71 12.46 -27.77
C LYS A 289 -10.31 11.19 -27.16
N SER A 290 -9.95 10.86 -25.93
CA SER A 290 -10.23 9.60 -25.26
C SER A 290 -10.72 9.84 -23.83
N GLU A 291 -11.55 10.87 -23.66
CA GLU A 291 -12.00 11.32 -22.34
C GLU A 291 -12.89 10.28 -21.65
N LYS A 292 -13.87 9.72 -22.38
CA LYS A 292 -14.75 8.65 -21.83
C LYS A 292 -13.96 7.43 -21.33
N PRO A 293 -13.03 6.83 -22.12
CA PRO A 293 -12.24 5.71 -21.62
C PRO A 293 -11.26 6.13 -20.51
N PHE A 294 -10.70 7.35 -20.54
CA PHE A 294 -9.87 7.85 -19.43
C PHE A 294 -10.65 7.92 -18.12
N ARG A 295 -11.86 8.50 -18.16
CA ARG A 295 -12.75 8.57 -16.99
C ARG A 295 -13.13 7.18 -16.47
N ARG A 296 -13.45 6.23 -17.35
CA ARG A 296 -13.76 4.84 -16.95
C ARG A 296 -12.56 4.18 -16.27
N ALA A 297 -11.36 4.31 -16.85
CA ALA A 297 -10.15 3.77 -16.24
C ALA A 297 -9.88 4.42 -14.87
N ALA A 298 -10.05 5.73 -14.75
CA ALA A 298 -9.89 6.45 -13.49
C ALA A 298 -10.87 5.97 -12.42
N VAL A 299 -12.16 5.77 -12.77
CA VAL A 299 -13.16 5.22 -11.85
C VAL A 299 -12.78 3.81 -11.41
N ILE A 300 -12.37 2.93 -12.33
CA ILE A 300 -11.99 1.54 -12.00
C ILE A 300 -10.78 1.53 -11.05
N ILE A 301 -9.73 2.29 -11.35
CA ILE A 301 -8.52 2.36 -10.51
C ILE A 301 -8.86 2.92 -9.12
N THR A 302 -9.67 3.98 -9.06
CA THR A 302 -10.06 4.60 -7.78
C THR A 302 -10.95 3.66 -6.97
N ALA A 303 -11.92 3.01 -7.60
CA ALA A 303 -12.80 2.05 -6.94
C ALA A 303 -11.99 0.86 -6.39
N ALA A 304 -11.04 0.34 -7.17
CA ALA A 304 -10.12 -0.70 -6.70
C ALA A 304 -9.30 -0.23 -5.50
N ALA A 305 -8.74 0.99 -5.53
CA ALA A 305 -8.01 1.56 -4.39
C ALA A 305 -8.89 1.72 -3.14
N CYS A 306 -10.13 2.20 -3.29
CA CYS A 306 -11.07 2.30 -2.16
C CYS A 306 -11.45 0.93 -1.60
N VAL A 307 -11.70 -0.06 -2.46
CA VAL A 307 -11.98 -1.44 -2.03
C VAL A 307 -10.78 -2.02 -1.28
N ILE A 308 -9.56 -1.81 -1.76
CA ILE A 308 -8.34 -2.24 -1.05
C ILE A 308 -8.22 -1.56 0.31
N ALA A 309 -8.51 -0.26 0.41
CA ALA A 309 -8.50 0.45 1.71
C ALA A 309 -9.51 -0.14 2.71
N VAL A 310 -10.72 -0.48 2.24
CA VAL A 310 -11.75 -1.17 3.03
C VAL A 310 -11.28 -2.56 3.45
N ILE A 311 -10.70 -3.34 2.54
CA ILE A 311 -10.17 -4.68 2.83
C ILE A 311 -9.08 -4.59 3.90
N ILE A 312 -8.09 -3.70 3.74
CA ILE A 312 -7.01 -3.52 4.71
C ILE A 312 -7.57 -3.17 6.09
N THR A 313 -8.51 -2.21 6.13
CA THR A 313 -9.12 -1.79 7.40
C THR A 313 -9.87 -2.94 8.07
N ASN A 314 -10.69 -3.70 7.34
CA ASN A 314 -11.42 -4.83 7.92
C ASN A 314 -10.49 -5.97 8.37
N MET A 315 -9.43 -6.26 7.61
CA MET A 315 -8.42 -7.22 8.03
C MET A 315 -7.71 -6.77 9.32
N LYS A 316 -7.51 -5.46 9.49
CA LYS A 316 -6.95 -4.88 10.72
C LYS A 316 -7.86 -4.96 11.93
N LEU A 317 -9.18 -5.01 11.73
CA LEU A 317 -10.12 -5.20 12.83
C LEU A 317 -10.07 -6.60 13.43
N ASN A 318 -9.42 -7.58 12.78
CA ASN A 318 -9.25 -8.95 13.31
C ASN A 318 -10.56 -9.59 13.82
N GLY A 319 -11.67 -9.35 13.12
CA GLY A 319 -12.99 -9.89 13.49
C GLY A 319 -13.81 -9.03 14.45
N ILE A 320 -13.28 -7.90 14.92
CA ILE A 320 -14.07 -6.91 15.68
C ILE A 320 -15.15 -6.33 14.78
N GLU A 321 -16.41 -6.41 15.23
CA GLU A 321 -17.54 -5.88 14.50
C GLU A 321 -17.59 -4.34 14.51
N TRP A 322 -18.01 -3.76 13.40
CA TRP A 322 -18.24 -2.32 13.30
C TRP A 322 -19.31 -1.80 14.26
N SER A 323 -20.32 -2.63 14.57
CA SER A 323 -21.37 -2.32 15.55
C SER A 323 -20.76 -1.94 16.90
N PHE A 324 -19.86 -2.80 17.40
CA PHE A 324 -19.13 -2.59 18.64
C PHE A 324 -18.23 -1.36 18.59
N LEU A 325 -17.45 -1.17 17.52
CA LEU A 325 -16.55 -0.02 17.38
C LEU A 325 -17.30 1.33 17.35
N LEU A 326 -18.53 1.34 16.85
CA LEU A 326 -19.37 2.53 16.78
C LEU A 326 -20.09 2.84 18.11
N THR A 327 -20.09 1.94 19.08
CA THR A 327 -20.73 2.16 20.38
C THR A 327 -19.72 2.17 21.53
N GLN A 328 -18.51 2.67 21.29
CA GLN A 328 -17.51 2.82 22.34
C GLN A 328 -17.84 4.03 23.22
N GLU A 329 -17.87 3.83 24.54
CA GLU A 329 -18.08 4.92 25.51
C GLU A 329 -16.81 5.73 25.75
N THR A 330 -15.64 5.11 25.59
CA THR A 330 -14.33 5.73 25.78
C THR A 330 -13.56 5.85 24.47
N GLY A 331 -12.69 6.85 24.40
CA GLY A 331 -11.84 7.13 23.25
C GLY A 331 -10.48 7.67 23.66
N ASN A 332 -9.91 8.53 22.82
CA ASN A 332 -8.61 9.17 23.02
C ASN A 332 -8.74 10.69 22.95
N GLN A 333 -7.60 11.39 22.92
CA GLN A 333 -7.53 12.85 22.81
C GLN A 333 -8.43 13.45 21.71
N VAL A 334 -8.53 12.79 20.56
CA VAL A 334 -9.25 13.28 19.38
C VAL A 334 -10.71 12.81 19.36
N SER A 335 -10.95 11.56 19.75
CA SER A 335 -12.28 10.93 19.67
C SER A 335 -13.16 11.16 20.89
N GLN A 336 -12.57 11.52 22.04
CA GLN A 336 -13.27 11.75 23.31
C GLN A 336 -12.92 13.12 23.93
N GLU A 337 -11.67 13.32 24.34
CA GLU A 337 -11.33 14.43 25.26
C GLU A 337 -11.53 15.82 24.63
N LEU A 338 -11.13 16.00 23.35
CA LEU A 338 -11.37 17.23 22.61
C LEU A 338 -12.87 17.49 22.36
N PRO A 339 -13.66 16.51 21.87
CA PRO A 339 -15.11 16.65 21.81
C PRO A 339 -15.74 17.12 23.12
N GLU A 340 -15.44 16.44 24.24
CA GLU A 340 -15.99 16.78 25.56
C GLU A 340 -15.58 18.19 26.02
N ALA A 341 -14.31 18.57 25.84
CA ALA A 341 -13.82 19.91 26.13
C ALA A 341 -14.60 20.98 25.33
N PHE A 342 -14.80 20.75 24.03
CA PHE A 342 -15.54 21.67 23.17
C PHE A 342 -17.02 21.76 23.53
N GLU A 343 -17.64 20.68 24.01
CA GLU A 343 -19.02 20.71 24.52
C GLU A 343 -19.18 21.57 25.75
N LYS A 344 -18.17 21.61 26.62
CA LYS A 344 -18.12 22.47 27.80
C LYS A 344 -17.63 23.89 27.51
N GLY A 345 -17.30 24.20 26.25
CA GLY A 345 -16.75 25.49 25.85
C GLY A 345 -15.34 25.74 26.37
N SER A 346 -14.59 24.67 26.68
CA SER A 346 -13.21 24.72 27.15
C SER A 346 -12.24 24.55 25.98
N THR A 347 -11.11 25.26 26.05
CA THR A 347 -9.97 25.08 25.14
C THR A 347 -8.90 24.16 25.71
N HIS A 348 -8.86 23.96 27.04
CA HIS A 348 -8.10 22.92 27.72
C HIS A 348 -8.94 21.66 27.91
N LEU A 349 -8.27 20.52 28.02
CA LEU A 349 -8.89 19.23 28.29
C LEU A 349 -9.48 19.22 29.70
N LEU A 350 -10.59 18.49 29.89
CA LEU A 350 -11.34 18.52 31.14
C LEU A 350 -10.61 17.83 32.30
N GLU A 351 -9.83 16.80 31.99
CA GLU A 351 -8.97 16.14 32.97
C GLU A 351 -7.66 16.93 33.09
N GLY A 352 -7.43 17.50 34.28
CA GLY A 352 -6.25 18.29 34.59
C GLY A 352 -5.01 17.43 34.91
N PRO A 353 -3.82 18.06 34.96
CA PRO A 353 -2.60 17.42 35.47
C PRO A 353 -2.72 17.02 36.94
N THR A 354 -2.00 15.98 37.35
CA THR A 354 -1.88 15.59 38.76
C THR A 354 -1.03 16.59 39.53
N GLU A 355 -1.14 16.61 40.87
CA GLU A 355 -0.33 17.50 41.73
C GLU A 355 1.18 17.30 41.48
N ASP A 356 1.63 16.06 41.33
CA ASP A 356 3.02 15.73 41.00
C ASP A 356 3.51 16.41 39.70
N VAL A 357 2.61 16.62 38.72
CA VAL A 357 2.96 17.29 37.45
C VAL A 357 3.03 18.81 37.62
N LEU A 358 2.21 19.37 38.52
CA LEU A 358 2.17 20.81 38.80
C LEU A 358 3.36 21.28 39.63
N GLU A 359 3.87 20.43 40.53
CA GLU A 359 4.96 20.77 41.45
C GLU A 359 6.36 20.59 40.84
N PHE A 360 6.49 19.90 39.71
CA PHE A 360 7.77 19.53 39.13
C PHE A 360 8.30 20.50 38.06
N ASP A 361 9.54 20.98 38.25
CA ASP A 361 10.16 22.03 37.40
C ASP A 361 10.49 21.58 35.96
N ASN A 362 10.85 20.31 35.74
CA ASN A 362 11.35 19.83 34.44
C ASN A 362 10.51 18.67 33.87
N ILE A 363 9.20 18.87 33.79
CA ILE A 363 8.26 17.84 33.35
C ILE A 363 8.45 17.40 31.89
N TYR A 364 9.03 18.23 31.02
CA TYR A 364 9.21 17.87 29.61
C TYR A 364 10.28 16.79 29.40
N ASP A 365 11.27 16.70 30.29
CA ASP A 365 12.32 15.69 30.25
C ASP A 365 11.78 14.30 30.62
N LYS A 366 11.81 13.39 29.64
CA LYS A 366 11.33 12.02 29.82
C LYS A 366 12.13 11.24 30.86
N SER A 367 13.46 11.31 30.81
CA SER A 367 14.30 10.57 31.75
C SER A 367 14.15 11.10 33.17
N TYR A 368 13.93 12.41 33.31
CA TYR A 368 13.66 13.02 34.62
C TYR A 368 12.31 12.57 35.18
N ARG A 369 11.25 12.48 34.36
CA ARG A 369 9.95 11.92 34.76
C ARG A 369 10.07 10.46 35.19
N GLU A 370 10.74 9.63 34.40
CA GLU A 370 10.91 8.19 34.69
C GLU A 370 11.72 7.97 35.97
N ALA A 371 12.73 8.78 36.26
CA ALA A 371 13.53 8.66 37.47
C ALA A 371 12.79 9.05 38.76
N ASN A 372 11.69 9.80 38.65
CA ASN A 372 10.87 10.26 39.78
C ASN A 372 9.47 9.63 39.78
N ASP A 373 9.24 8.58 38.96
CA ASP A 373 7.95 7.88 38.84
C ASP A 373 6.74 8.80 38.55
N ILE A 374 6.96 9.92 37.83
CA ILE A 374 5.90 10.88 37.52
C ILE A 374 5.08 10.39 36.34
N ASN A 375 3.82 10.08 36.59
CA ASN A 375 2.88 9.66 35.57
C ASN A 375 2.31 10.88 34.81
N ILE A 376 2.31 10.83 33.49
CA ILE A 376 1.76 11.87 32.62
C ILE A 376 0.88 11.27 31.54
N LYS A 377 0.03 12.11 30.93
CA LYS A 377 -0.69 11.72 29.73
C LYS A 377 0.21 11.84 28.50
N TRP A 378 0.58 10.71 27.90
CA TRP A 378 1.49 10.64 26.76
C TRP A 378 1.00 11.46 25.55
N ASP A 379 1.90 12.20 24.90
CA ASP A 379 1.63 13.06 23.73
C ASP A 379 0.51 14.11 23.95
N HIS A 380 0.24 14.46 25.21
CA HIS A 380 -0.56 15.64 25.56
C HIS A 380 0.34 16.87 25.64
N VAL A 381 -0.24 18.04 25.41
CA VAL A 381 0.45 19.31 25.61
C VAL A 381 0.22 19.78 27.03
N TYR A 382 1.29 20.06 27.76
CA TYR A 382 1.24 20.67 29.09
C TYR A 382 1.71 22.10 29.03
N TYR A 383 0.84 23.05 29.35
CA TYR A 383 1.15 24.48 29.35
C TYR A 383 0.35 25.18 30.45
N ASP A 384 1.02 26.03 31.24
CA ASP A 384 0.40 26.85 32.28
C ASP A 384 -0.58 26.08 33.20
N GLY A 385 -0.14 24.93 33.71
CA GLY A 385 -0.91 24.08 34.63
C GLY A 385 -2.09 23.31 34.01
N ASN A 386 -2.24 23.34 32.68
CA ASN A 386 -3.36 22.72 31.99
C ASN A 386 -2.89 21.71 30.91
N TYR A 387 -3.73 20.71 30.65
CA TYR A 387 -3.55 19.82 29.51
C TYR A 387 -4.32 20.32 28.28
N TYR A 388 -3.68 20.22 27.13
CA TYR A 388 -4.22 20.54 25.81
C TYR A 388 -3.92 19.41 24.83
N SER A 389 -4.65 19.39 23.72
CA SER A 389 -4.29 18.56 22.58
C SER A 389 -3.71 19.41 21.45
N TYR A 390 -2.60 18.97 20.84
CA TYR A 390 -1.99 19.65 19.70
C TYR A 390 -2.59 19.23 18.35
N TYR A 391 -3.44 18.21 18.33
CA TYR A 391 -4.04 17.71 17.10
C TYR A 391 -5.00 18.73 16.47
N GLY A 392 -5.15 18.62 15.15
CA GLY A 392 -6.01 19.52 14.40
C GLY A 392 -7.48 19.39 14.80
N ILE A 393 -8.14 20.53 14.97
CA ILE A 393 -9.54 20.62 15.41
C ILE A 393 -10.56 20.32 14.31
N ALA A 394 -10.15 20.35 13.04
CA ALA A 394 -11.06 20.07 11.92
C ALA A 394 -11.72 18.68 11.97
N PRO A 395 -10.99 17.56 12.10
CA PRO A 395 -11.63 16.24 12.24
C PRO A 395 -12.57 16.18 13.45
N VAL A 396 -12.23 16.83 14.56
CA VAL A 396 -13.09 16.91 15.76
C VAL A 396 -14.41 17.58 15.43
N ILE A 397 -14.36 18.80 14.88
CA ILE A 397 -15.56 19.60 14.58
C ILE A 397 -16.43 18.97 13.49
N LEU A 398 -15.81 18.33 12.49
CA LEU A 398 -16.51 17.82 11.31
C LEU A 398 -17.00 16.38 11.45
N LEU A 399 -16.44 15.59 12.37
CA LEU A 399 -16.75 14.17 12.51
C LEU A 399 -16.99 13.75 13.97
N PHE A 400 -16.00 13.86 14.85
CA PHE A 400 -16.08 13.27 16.20
C PHE A 400 -17.12 13.97 17.09
N LEU A 401 -17.08 15.30 17.17
CA LEU A 401 -18.01 16.08 17.99
C LEU A 401 -19.46 15.94 17.52
N PRO A 402 -19.80 16.09 16.21
CA PRO A 402 -21.17 15.83 15.74
C PRO A 402 -21.63 14.41 16.03
N TYR A 403 -20.75 13.41 15.88
CA TYR A 403 -21.08 12.02 16.16
C TYR A 403 -21.42 11.85 17.65
N HIS A 404 -20.53 12.30 18.54
CA HIS A 404 -20.72 12.22 19.99
C HIS A 404 -22.02 12.90 20.43
N LYS A 405 -22.34 14.09 19.90
CA LYS A 405 -23.61 14.78 20.19
C LYS A 405 -24.87 14.03 19.77
N ILE A 406 -24.79 13.24 18.70
CA ILE A 406 -25.94 12.52 18.15
C ILE A 406 -26.10 11.16 18.82
N THR A 407 -25.00 10.47 19.12
CA THR A 407 -25.02 9.07 19.56
C THR A 407 -24.69 8.87 21.04
N GLY A 408 -23.99 9.82 21.67
CA GLY A 408 -23.38 9.67 23.00
C GLY A 408 -22.09 8.85 23.01
N TYR A 409 -21.65 8.33 21.86
CA TYR A 409 -20.47 7.44 21.77
C TYR A 409 -19.28 8.14 21.10
N CYS A 410 -18.09 7.58 21.34
CA CYS A 410 -16.85 8.00 20.69
C CYS A 410 -16.73 7.34 19.31
N PHE A 411 -16.55 8.15 18.26
CA PHE A 411 -16.35 7.60 16.91
C PHE A 411 -14.96 6.94 16.80
N PRO A 412 -14.82 5.74 16.19
CA PRO A 412 -13.55 5.04 16.13
C PRO A 412 -12.57 5.67 15.14
N ASP A 413 -11.29 5.77 15.52
CA ASP A 413 -10.20 6.26 14.67
C ASP A 413 -10.11 5.48 13.34
N GLN A 414 -10.34 4.17 13.39
CA GLN A 414 -10.35 3.27 12.23
C GLN A 414 -11.39 3.71 11.19
N GLY A 415 -12.59 4.07 11.66
CA GLY A 415 -13.64 4.61 10.80
C GLY A 415 -13.24 5.96 10.22
N ALA A 416 -12.66 6.84 11.04
CA ALA A 416 -12.30 8.19 10.61
C ALA A 416 -11.20 8.17 9.54
N VAL A 417 -10.13 7.41 9.78
CA VAL A 417 -9.03 7.23 8.82
C VAL A 417 -9.56 6.64 7.52
N LEU A 418 -10.43 5.63 7.56
CA LEU A 418 -11.01 5.02 6.36
C LEU A 418 -11.85 6.04 5.55
N ILE A 419 -12.75 6.78 6.22
CA ILE A 419 -13.61 7.78 5.57
C ILE A 419 -12.76 8.86 4.90
N PHE A 420 -11.84 9.48 5.64
CA PHE A 420 -11.00 10.54 5.08
C PHE A 420 -10.08 10.02 3.98
N SER A 421 -9.54 8.80 4.11
CA SER A 421 -8.70 8.18 3.07
C SER A 421 -9.48 7.92 1.79
N ILE A 422 -10.71 7.39 1.85
CA ILE A 422 -11.57 7.16 0.68
C ILE A 422 -11.88 8.49 -0.03
N ILE A 423 -12.30 9.51 0.72
CA ILE A 423 -12.63 10.82 0.16
C ILE A 423 -11.38 11.46 -0.47
N GLY A 424 -10.22 11.32 0.17
CA GLY A 424 -8.94 11.81 -0.34
C GLY A 424 -8.44 11.06 -1.58
N ILE A 425 -8.58 9.72 -1.63
CA ILE A 425 -8.22 8.90 -2.80
C ILE A 425 -9.05 9.32 -4.02
N ILE A 426 -10.35 9.56 -3.82
CA ILE A 426 -11.24 10.09 -4.86
C ILE A 426 -10.80 11.50 -5.28
N GLY A 427 -10.55 12.37 -4.29
CA GLY A 427 -10.04 13.73 -4.52
C GLY A 427 -8.74 13.75 -5.34
N LEU A 428 -7.78 12.87 -5.03
CA LEU A 428 -6.51 12.73 -5.72
C LEU A 428 -6.69 12.32 -7.19
N THR A 429 -7.62 11.40 -7.48
CA THR A 429 -7.99 11.09 -8.86
C THR A 429 -8.55 12.30 -9.59
N PHE A 430 -9.43 13.08 -8.94
CA PHE A 430 -9.97 14.30 -9.54
C PHE A 430 -8.88 15.36 -9.80
N VAL A 431 -7.95 15.54 -8.86
CA VAL A 431 -6.75 16.39 -9.04
C VAL A 431 -5.98 15.94 -10.28
N PHE A 432 -5.65 14.65 -10.37
CA PHE A 432 -4.87 14.11 -11.48
C PHE A 432 -5.59 14.27 -12.83
N MET A 433 -6.90 14.00 -12.88
CA MET A 433 -7.69 14.17 -14.09
C MET A 433 -7.71 15.62 -14.58
N GLU A 434 -7.89 16.59 -13.69
CA GLU A 434 -7.87 18.01 -14.05
C GLU A 434 -6.45 18.49 -14.41
N PHE A 435 -5.43 18.01 -13.70
CA PHE A 435 -4.02 18.26 -14.01
C PHE A 435 -3.68 17.82 -15.45
N ILE A 436 -4.02 16.59 -15.83
CA ILE A 436 -3.78 16.08 -17.19
C ILE A 436 -4.61 16.86 -18.21
N ARG A 437 -5.92 17.05 -17.98
CA ARG A 437 -6.79 17.72 -18.96
C ARG A 437 -6.37 19.16 -19.23
N LYS A 438 -5.97 19.91 -18.20
CA LYS A 438 -5.64 21.33 -18.34
C LYS A 438 -4.22 21.56 -18.81
N LEU A 439 -3.26 20.85 -18.24
CA LEU A 439 -1.84 21.12 -18.46
C LEU A 439 -1.26 20.23 -19.57
N PHE A 440 -1.76 19.00 -19.69
CA PHE A 440 -1.21 17.99 -20.60
C PHE A 440 -2.29 17.23 -21.41
N PRO A 441 -3.26 17.91 -22.07
CA PRO A 441 -4.39 17.25 -22.76
C PRO A 441 -3.97 16.32 -23.92
N LYS A 442 -2.76 16.52 -24.43
CA LYS A 442 -2.16 15.73 -25.52
C LYS A 442 -1.43 14.48 -25.02
N THR A 443 -1.33 14.26 -23.71
CA THR A 443 -0.73 13.04 -23.14
C THR A 443 -1.50 11.81 -23.64
N PRO A 444 -0.81 10.75 -24.08
CA PRO A 444 -1.42 9.48 -24.42
C PRO A 444 -2.24 8.91 -23.26
N LEU A 445 -3.39 8.33 -23.57
CA LEU A 445 -4.27 7.68 -22.60
C LEU A 445 -3.53 6.67 -21.71
N GLY A 446 -2.70 5.81 -22.31
CA GLY A 446 -1.95 4.79 -21.58
C GLY A 446 -0.97 5.37 -20.55
N LEU A 447 -0.31 6.49 -20.89
CA LEU A 447 0.58 7.19 -19.97
C LEU A 447 -0.18 7.85 -18.82
N ALA A 448 -1.36 8.43 -19.11
CA ALA A 448 -2.20 9.01 -18.06
C ALA A 448 -2.74 7.93 -17.11
N VAL A 449 -3.20 6.79 -17.64
CA VAL A 449 -3.68 5.68 -16.81
C VAL A 449 -2.56 5.09 -15.95
N ALA A 450 -1.37 4.85 -16.52
CA ALA A 450 -0.21 4.40 -15.77
C ALA A 450 0.23 5.41 -14.68
N GLY A 451 0.21 6.71 -15.01
CA GLY A 451 0.51 7.76 -14.05
C GLY A 451 -0.46 7.80 -12.87
N LEU A 452 -1.75 7.51 -13.10
CA LEU A 452 -2.73 7.43 -12.02
C LEU A 452 -2.49 6.23 -11.11
N VAL A 453 -2.13 5.06 -11.66
CA VAL A 453 -1.79 3.87 -10.85
C VAL A 453 -0.61 4.19 -9.92
N ILE A 454 0.49 4.71 -10.46
CA ILE A 454 1.68 5.08 -9.66
C ILE A 454 1.32 6.14 -8.61
N LEU A 455 0.53 7.16 -8.98
CA LEU A 455 0.16 8.24 -8.07
C LEU A 455 -0.68 7.73 -6.89
N GLN A 456 -1.63 6.83 -7.15
CA GLN A 456 -2.47 6.26 -6.10
C GLN A 456 -1.63 5.36 -5.18
N THR A 457 -0.80 4.47 -5.74
CA THR A 457 0.05 3.55 -4.95
C THR A 457 1.10 4.28 -4.12
N ALA A 458 1.75 5.32 -4.64
CA ALA A 458 2.83 6.05 -3.95
C ALA A 458 2.36 7.39 -3.33
N SER A 459 1.07 7.52 -3.00
CA SER A 459 0.51 8.76 -2.43
C SER A 459 0.88 9.01 -0.96
N GLY A 460 1.34 7.99 -0.25
CA GLY A 460 1.63 8.01 1.18
C GLY A 460 0.44 7.69 2.10
N ILE A 461 -0.81 7.72 1.59
CA ILE A 461 -2.02 7.46 2.41
C ILE A 461 -2.10 6.02 2.94
N TRP A 462 -1.48 5.07 2.24
CA TRP A 462 -1.47 3.65 2.62
C TRP A 462 -0.81 3.40 3.97
N TYR A 463 0.18 4.21 4.35
CA TYR A 463 0.80 4.14 5.66
C TYR A 463 -0.17 4.54 6.77
N SER A 464 -1.10 5.47 6.51
CA SER A 464 -2.14 5.85 7.46
C SER A 464 -3.22 4.77 7.58
N ILE A 465 -3.65 4.20 6.45
CA ILE A 465 -4.64 3.11 6.42
C ILE A 465 -4.10 1.87 7.16
N GLY A 466 -2.81 1.59 7.04
CA GLY A 466 -2.17 0.44 7.67
C GLY A 466 -2.05 0.53 9.20
N ARG A 467 -2.13 1.73 9.79
CA ARG A 467 -2.03 1.96 11.24
C ARG A 467 -3.01 3.05 11.67
N PRO A 468 -4.32 2.77 11.70
CA PRO A 468 -5.32 3.81 11.87
C PRO A 468 -5.51 4.22 13.35
N LEU A 469 -4.56 4.99 13.90
CA LEU A 469 -4.65 5.62 15.22
C LEU A 469 -4.96 7.12 15.08
N PHE A 470 -5.14 7.81 16.21
CA PHE A 470 -5.41 9.25 16.25
C PHE A 470 -4.37 10.13 15.53
N TYR A 471 -3.09 9.72 15.44
CA TYR A 471 -2.10 10.44 14.61
C TYR A 471 -2.50 10.42 13.13
N GLU A 472 -2.93 9.26 12.64
CA GLU A 472 -3.33 8.99 11.27
C GLU A 472 -4.66 9.66 10.90
N VAL A 473 -5.52 9.94 11.88
CA VAL A 473 -6.74 10.75 11.70
C VAL A 473 -6.36 12.15 11.20
N ALA A 474 -5.41 12.83 11.85
CA ALA A 474 -4.98 14.16 11.42
C ALA A 474 -4.36 14.15 10.00
N MET A 475 -3.60 13.11 9.66
CA MET A 475 -2.94 13.02 8.33
C MET A 475 -3.94 12.68 7.22
N SER A 476 -4.82 11.72 7.45
CA SER A 476 -5.86 11.34 6.49
C SER A 476 -6.86 12.47 6.26
N ALA A 477 -7.28 13.20 7.31
CA ALA A 477 -8.10 14.39 7.19
C ALA A 477 -7.38 15.52 6.41
N GLY A 478 -6.11 15.79 6.73
CA GLY A 478 -5.28 16.75 5.99
C GLY A 478 -5.18 16.39 4.50
N PHE A 479 -4.90 15.12 4.18
CA PHE A 479 -4.86 14.60 2.82
C PHE A 479 -6.21 14.74 2.09
N CYS A 480 -7.31 14.37 2.75
CA CYS A 480 -8.67 14.52 2.25
C CYS A 480 -8.93 15.96 1.81
N PHE A 481 -8.81 16.92 2.72
CA PHE A 481 -9.14 18.31 2.41
C PHE A 481 -8.14 18.95 1.45
N MET A 482 -6.85 18.59 1.53
CA MET A 482 -5.83 19.10 0.61
C MET A 482 -6.08 18.67 -0.84
N THR A 483 -6.42 17.40 -1.07
CA THR A 483 -6.70 16.91 -2.44
C THR A 483 -7.91 17.61 -3.05
N TRP A 484 -8.99 17.79 -2.27
CA TRP A 484 -10.16 18.56 -2.73
C TRP A 484 -9.86 20.05 -2.91
N ALA A 485 -9.07 20.66 -2.03
CA ALA A 485 -8.64 22.05 -2.16
C ALA A 485 -7.89 22.30 -3.48
N VAL A 486 -6.95 21.41 -3.82
CA VAL A 486 -6.18 21.46 -5.07
C VAL A 486 -7.06 21.16 -6.28
N TYR A 487 -7.99 20.21 -6.20
CA TYR A 487 -8.96 19.96 -7.27
C TYR A 487 -9.80 21.20 -7.57
N PHE A 488 -10.33 21.86 -6.54
CA PHE A 488 -11.10 23.08 -6.70
C PHE A 488 -10.24 24.23 -7.25
N MET A 489 -8.96 24.33 -6.86
CA MET A 489 -8.03 25.31 -7.43
C MET A 489 -7.84 25.12 -8.94
N PHE A 490 -7.59 23.89 -9.39
CA PHE A 490 -7.47 23.57 -10.83
C PHE A 490 -8.79 23.82 -11.56
N SER A 491 -9.89 23.27 -11.05
CA SER A 491 -11.20 23.37 -11.69
C SER A 491 -11.79 24.79 -11.66
N ALA A 492 -11.32 25.66 -10.76
CA ALA A 492 -11.58 27.09 -10.73
C ALA A 492 -10.77 27.89 -11.76
N ASN A 493 -9.83 27.28 -12.48
CA ASN A 493 -8.90 27.92 -13.42
C ASN A 493 -7.94 28.93 -12.79
N ILE A 494 -7.63 28.81 -11.49
CA ILE A 494 -6.55 29.57 -10.84
C ILE A 494 -5.23 29.25 -11.55
N VAL A 495 -4.97 27.94 -11.72
CA VAL A 495 -3.89 27.41 -12.55
C VAL A 495 -4.46 26.98 -13.90
N GLY A 496 -4.07 27.67 -14.98
CA GLY A 496 -4.54 27.41 -16.36
C GLY A 496 -5.09 28.64 -17.08
N GLY A 497 -5.65 28.47 -18.28
CA GLY A 497 -6.07 29.59 -19.15
C GLY A 497 -7.57 29.97 -19.13
N GLY A 498 -8.44 29.17 -18.49
CA GLY A 498 -9.90 29.36 -18.55
C GLY A 498 -10.46 30.49 -17.67
N LYS A 499 -11.75 30.82 -17.81
CA LYS A 499 -12.43 31.81 -16.95
C LYS A 499 -12.45 31.34 -15.49
N ILE A 500 -12.16 32.25 -14.56
CA ILE A 500 -12.13 31.94 -13.13
C ILE A 500 -13.55 31.72 -12.60
N SER A 501 -13.72 30.65 -11.82
CA SER A 501 -14.99 30.32 -11.14
C SER A 501 -14.94 30.75 -9.68
N LEU A 502 -15.77 31.73 -9.29
CA LEU A 502 -15.81 32.25 -7.92
C LEU A 502 -16.21 31.19 -6.88
N PRO A 503 -17.28 30.39 -7.08
CA PRO A 503 -17.67 29.38 -6.08
C PRO A 503 -16.58 28.34 -5.85
N ARG A 504 -15.93 27.87 -6.92
CA ARG A 504 -14.83 26.91 -6.81
C ARG A 504 -13.59 27.52 -6.18
N THR A 505 -13.36 28.82 -6.38
CA THR A 505 -12.28 29.54 -5.69
C THR A 505 -12.55 29.59 -4.18
N ALA A 506 -13.79 29.90 -3.77
CA ALA A 506 -14.20 29.89 -2.37
C ALA A 506 -14.10 28.49 -1.74
N LEU A 507 -14.53 27.45 -2.44
CA LEU A 507 -14.37 26.07 -1.97
C LEU A 507 -12.89 25.68 -1.84
N SER A 508 -12.05 26.05 -2.81
CA SER A 508 -10.61 25.82 -2.72
C SER A 508 -10.01 26.52 -1.49
N SER A 509 -10.33 27.80 -1.28
CA SER A 509 -9.91 28.59 -0.13
C SER A 509 -10.32 27.94 1.19
N LEU A 510 -11.59 27.53 1.30
CA LEU A 510 -12.15 26.86 2.46
C LEU A 510 -11.41 25.54 2.76
N PHE A 511 -11.25 24.67 1.77
CA PHE A 511 -10.64 23.36 1.98
C PHE A 511 -9.14 23.43 2.28
N PHE A 512 -8.41 24.40 1.73
CA PHE A 512 -7.02 24.63 2.14
C PHE A 512 -6.94 25.01 3.62
N ALA A 513 -7.84 25.86 4.11
CA ALA A 513 -7.86 26.22 5.52
C ALA A 513 -8.28 25.06 6.43
N ILE A 514 -9.29 24.28 6.03
CA ILE A 514 -9.68 23.05 6.77
C ILE A 514 -8.52 22.03 6.79
N ALA A 515 -7.73 21.93 5.72
CA ALA A 515 -6.55 21.07 5.71
C ALA A 515 -5.50 21.53 6.74
N VAL A 516 -5.27 22.84 6.89
CA VAL A 516 -4.39 23.39 7.94
C VAL A 516 -4.94 23.13 9.33
N LEU A 517 -6.24 23.32 9.53
CA LEU A 517 -6.95 23.01 10.78
C LEU A 517 -6.93 21.52 11.11
N SER A 518 -6.73 20.63 10.14
CA SER A 518 -6.54 19.20 10.35
C SER A 518 -5.08 18.88 10.69
N ARG A 519 -4.16 19.60 10.06
CA ARG A 519 -2.72 19.34 10.12
C ARG A 519 -1.91 20.61 9.83
N PRO A 520 -1.30 21.24 10.86
CA PRO A 520 -0.63 22.54 10.73
C PRO A 520 0.50 22.59 9.69
N THR A 521 1.22 21.48 9.47
CA THR A 521 2.31 21.39 8.47
C THR A 521 1.87 21.76 7.05
N LEU A 522 0.57 21.61 6.76
CA LEU A 522 -0.02 21.94 5.46
C LEU A 522 -0.20 23.45 5.22
N VAL A 523 0.09 24.30 6.21
CA VAL A 523 0.01 25.78 6.09
C VAL A 523 0.85 26.32 4.94
N LEU A 524 2.00 25.71 4.66
CA LEU A 524 2.87 26.10 3.55
C LEU A 524 2.17 25.99 2.20
N TYR A 525 1.37 24.94 2.00
CA TYR A 525 0.55 24.77 0.80
C TYR A 525 -0.59 25.79 0.74
N CYS A 526 -1.23 26.09 1.88
CA CYS A 526 -2.27 27.11 1.97
C CYS A 526 -1.73 28.50 1.61
N ILE A 527 -0.57 28.90 2.12
CA ILE A 527 0.13 30.15 1.78
C ILE A 527 0.48 30.18 0.29
N CYS A 528 1.02 29.07 -0.26
CA CYS A 528 1.32 28.97 -1.68
C CYS A 528 0.06 29.13 -2.54
N ALA A 529 -1.06 28.52 -2.13
CA ALA A 529 -2.34 28.63 -2.81
C ALA A 529 -2.89 30.06 -2.76
N ALA A 530 -2.82 30.74 -1.60
CA ALA A 530 -3.18 32.14 -1.47
C ALA A 530 -2.35 33.01 -2.42
N GLY A 531 -1.03 32.78 -2.51
CA GLY A 531 -0.15 33.43 -3.47
C GLY A 531 -0.58 33.22 -4.93
N PHE A 532 -0.95 31.99 -5.31
CA PHE A 532 -1.47 31.69 -6.65
C PHE A 532 -2.83 32.36 -6.92
N MET A 533 -3.72 32.42 -5.93
CA MET A 533 -4.99 33.11 -6.05
C MET A 533 -4.79 34.62 -6.20
N VAL A 534 -3.89 35.24 -5.45
CA VAL A 534 -3.53 36.66 -5.64
C VAL A 534 -2.90 36.89 -7.01
N PHE A 535 -2.02 36.01 -7.47
CA PHE A 535 -1.41 36.11 -8.80
C PHE A 535 -2.44 35.97 -9.95
N ALA A 536 -3.57 35.30 -9.71
CA ALA A 536 -4.66 35.17 -10.67
C ALA A 536 -5.59 36.40 -10.70
N LEU A 537 -5.50 37.32 -9.73
CA LEU A 537 -6.34 38.52 -9.61
C LEU A 537 -6.37 39.42 -10.87
N PRO A 538 -5.26 39.67 -11.59
CA PRO A 538 -5.30 40.47 -12.82
C PRO A 538 -6.22 39.89 -13.89
N ARG A 539 -6.54 38.58 -13.85
CA ARG A 539 -7.43 37.91 -14.81
C ARG A 539 -8.92 38.14 -14.51
N THR A 540 -9.25 38.69 -13.35
CA THR A 540 -10.63 39.10 -12.98
C THR A 540 -10.83 40.61 -13.02
N ALA A 541 -9.76 41.37 -13.27
CA ALA A 541 -9.75 42.83 -13.38
C ALA A 541 -10.65 43.33 -14.53
N GLY A 542 -11.34 44.44 -14.30
CA GLY A 542 -12.10 45.15 -15.34
C GLY A 542 -11.28 46.23 -16.02
N PHE A 543 -11.87 46.92 -16.99
CA PHE A 543 -11.24 48.07 -17.66
C PHE A 543 -11.96 49.37 -17.26
N ARG A 544 -11.20 50.35 -16.76
CA ARG A 544 -11.70 51.71 -16.52
C ARG A 544 -11.21 52.61 -17.65
N ARG A 545 -12.10 53.45 -18.17
CA ARG A 545 -11.76 54.47 -19.18
C ARG A 545 -11.04 55.62 -18.44
N THR A 546 -9.84 55.95 -18.90
CA THR A 546 -9.11 57.14 -18.42
C THR A 546 -9.60 58.39 -19.16
N ASN A 547 -9.30 59.57 -18.63
CA ASN A 547 -9.69 60.86 -19.24
C ASN A 547 -9.19 61.01 -20.70
N ASP A 548 -8.09 60.35 -21.06
CA ASP A 548 -7.54 60.30 -22.43
C ASP A 548 -8.19 59.22 -23.33
N GLY A 549 -9.32 58.64 -22.93
CA GLY A 549 -10.02 57.59 -23.68
C GLY A 549 -9.35 56.20 -23.66
N LYS A 550 -8.15 56.06 -23.08
CA LYS A 550 -7.41 54.78 -22.97
C LYS A 550 -8.03 53.87 -21.90
N LYS A 551 -8.19 52.58 -22.21
CA LYS A 551 -8.66 51.55 -21.25
C LYS A 551 -7.49 51.13 -20.34
N LYS A 552 -7.53 51.50 -19.07
CA LYS A 552 -6.56 51.03 -18.06
C LYS A 552 -7.15 49.84 -17.32
N GLN A 553 -6.37 48.77 -17.19
CA GLN A 553 -6.76 47.61 -16.40
C GLN A 553 -6.81 48.02 -14.93
N CYS A 554 -7.97 47.85 -14.29
CA CYS A 554 -8.19 48.19 -12.90
C CYS A 554 -8.51 46.91 -12.12
N ILE A 555 -7.70 46.63 -11.10
CA ILE A 555 -7.74 45.36 -10.37
C ILE A 555 -8.82 45.38 -9.27
N PHE A 556 -9.05 46.53 -8.63
CA PHE A 556 -10.07 46.73 -7.61
C PHE A 556 -11.41 47.19 -8.21
N THR A 557 -11.94 46.43 -9.17
CA THR A 557 -13.34 46.57 -9.61
C THR A 557 -14.25 45.71 -8.74
N ALA A 558 -15.57 45.89 -8.79
CA ALA A 558 -16.52 45.05 -8.06
C ALA A 558 -16.29 43.53 -8.31
N SER A 559 -15.94 43.15 -9.54
CA SER A 559 -15.59 41.77 -9.90
C SER A 559 -14.27 41.30 -9.29
N GLY A 560 -13.26 42.16 -9.25
CA GLY A 560 -11.97 41.86 -8.61
C GLY A 560 -12.10 41.72 -7.09
N VAL A 561 -12.88 42.59 -6.44
CA VAL A 561 -13.18 42.52 -5.01
C VAL A 561 -13.97 41.25 -4.68
N ARG A 562 -15.02 40.92 -5.44
CA ARG A 562 -15.78 39.66 -5.27
C ARG A 562 -14.86 38.44 -5.37
N TYR A 563 -13.94 38.44 -6.33
CA TYR A 563 -12.94 37.38 -6.45
C TYR A 563 -12.01 37.32 -5.23
N LEU A 564 -11.47 38.45 -4.78
CA LEU A 564 -10.57 38.48 -3.63
C LEU A 564 -11.26 37.98 -2.36
N VAL A 565 -12.53 38.36 -2.15
CA VAL A 565 -13.35 37.84 -1.06
C VAL A 565 -13.48 36.32 -1.16
N CYS A 566 -13.85 35.78 -2.33
CA CYS A 566 -13.89 34.32 -2.51
C CYS A 566 -12.53 33.64 -2.33
N ALA A 567 -11.43 34.29 -2.71
CA ALA A 567 -10.10 33.71 -2.64
C ALA A 567 -9.51 33.69 -1.23
N ILE A 568 -9.73 34.75 -0.44
CA ILE A 568 -9.01 34.96 0.81
C ILE A 568 -9.92 34.90 2.03
N ALA A 569 -11.19 35.31 1.94
CA ALA A 569 -12.04 35.38 3.13
C ALA A 569 -12.22 34.02 3.83
N PRO A 570 -12.46 32.88 3.14
CA PRO A 570 -12.57 31.59 3.83
C PRO A 570 -11.29 31.21 4.59
N MET A 571 -10.11 31.38 3.96
CA MET A 571 -8.82 31.18 4.62
C MET A 571 -8.60 32.13 5.81
N ALA A 572 -8.92 33.41 5.65
CA ALA A 572 -8.73 34.42 6.68
C ALA A 572 -9.64 34.17 7.89
N VAL A 573 -10.92 33.85 7.67
CA VAL A 573 -11.88 33.58 8.75
C VAL A 573 -11.43 32.38 9.58
N LEU A 574 -11.10 31.26 8.92
CA LEU A 574 -10.67 30.05 9.61
C LEU A 574 -9.27 30.20 10.23
N GLY A 575 -8.36 30.92 9.57
CA GLY A 575 -7.04 31.24 10.12
C GLY A 575 -7.13 32.13 11.36
N LEU A 576 -7.98 33.15 11.35
CA LEU A 576 -8.23 34.01 12.51
C LEU A 576 -8.89 33.25 13.65
N ALA A 577 -9.83 32.34 13.36
CA ALA A 577 -10.42 31.47 14.37
C ALA A 577 -9.37 30.56 15.02
N GLN A 578 -8.46 29.97 14.22
CA GLN A 578 -7.34 29.18 14.75
C GLN A 578 -6.38 30.05 15.59
N MET A 579 -6.06 31.26 15.14
CA MET A 579 -5.20 32.18 15.89
C MET A 579 -5.81 32.58 17.23
N TRP A 580 -7.12 32.82 17.26
CA TRP A 580 -7.84 33.08 18.51
C TRP A 580 -7.81 31.87 19.44
N TYR A 581 -8.08 30.67 18.92
CA TYR A 581 -7.98 29.42 19.68
C TYR A 581 -6.57 29.18 20.24
N ASN A 582 -5.52 29.50 19.47
CA ASN A 582 -4.13 29.40 19.94
C ASN A 582 -3.80 30.45 21.01
N TYR A 583 -4.30 31.68 20.85
CA TYR A 583 -4.12 32.73 21.85
C TYR A 583 -4.74 32.37 23.19
N ASP A 584 -5.92 31.75 23.19
CA ASP A 584 -6.58 31.31 24.42
C ASP A 584 -5.81 30.18 25.13
N ARG A 585 -5.18 29.27 24.37
CA ARG A 585 -4.39 28.16 24.93
C ARG A 585 -2.98 28.54 25.38
N PHE A 586 -2.33 29.45 24.66
CA PHE A 586 -0.88 29.66 24.80
C PHE A 586 -0.49 31.14 24.96
N GLY A 587 -1.45 32.06 25.02
CA GLY A 587 -1.19 33.50 25.01
C GLY A 587 -0.58 34.04 23.69
N ASN A 588 -0.41 33.19 22.67
CA ASN A 588 0.22 33.54 21.40
C ASN A 588 -0.58 32.98 20.20
N PRO A 589 -1.04 33.82 19.25
CA PRO A 589 -1.83 33.36 18.11
C PRO A 589 -1.07 32.46 17.13
N PHE A 590 0.26 32.50 17.15
CA PHE A 590 1.11 31.71 16.24
C PHE A 590 1.67 30.43 16.89
N GLU A 591 1.36 30.17 18.16
CA GLU A 591 1.79 28.97 18.87
C GLU A 591 0.81 27.82 18.65
N PHE A 592 1.30 26.66 18.23
CA PHE A 592 0.47 25.46 17.97
C PHE A 592 0.62 24.40 19.06
N GLY A 593 1.56 24.58 19.99
CA GLY A 593 1.71 23.79 21.21
C GLY A 593 2.66 22.61 21.12
N ILE A 594 3.21 22.31 19.93
CA ILE A 594 4.08 21.14 19.74
C ILE A 594 5.32 21.16 20.65
N GLN A 595 5.86 22.36 20.94
CA GLN A 595 7.02 22.51 21.82
C GLN A 595 6.75 22.04 23.25
N TYR A 596 5.48 22.04 23.66
CA TYR A 596 5.02 21.71 25.01
C TYR A 596 4.47 20.28 25.12
N SER A 597 4.72 19.43 24.11
CA SER A 597 4.26 18.04 24.13
C SER A 597 5.06 17.20 25.14
N LEU A 598 4.35 16.49 26.01
CA LEU A 598 4.92 15.51 26.93
C LEU A 598 5.18 14.19 26.21
N THR A 599 6.36 14.09 25.59
CA THR A 599 6.70 12.99 24.67
C THR A 599 8.10 12.44 24.94
N ILE A 600 8.71 11.83 23.92
CA ILE A 600 10.03 11.22 23.90
C ILE A 600 11.20 12.16 24.25
N ASN A 601 11.09 13.46 23.98
CA ASN A 601 12.18 14.42 24.10
C ASN A 601 11.63 15.79 24.55
N ASP A 602 12.47 16.56 25.23
CA ASP A 602 12.15 17.93 25.63
C ASP A 602 12.32 18.88 24.42
N PHE A 603 11.21 19.13 23.71
CA PHE A 603 11.19 20.02 22.56
C PHE A 603 11.40 21.49 22.94
N THR A 604 11.16 21.89 24.19
CA THR A 604 11.39 23.27 24.65
C THR A 604 12.87 23.65 24.62
N LYS A 605 13.77 22.65 24.69
CA LYS A 605 15.23 22.82 24.68
C LYS A 605 15.89 22.27 23.42
N ALA A 606 15.12 21.77 22.45
CA ALA A 606 15.65 21.19 21.23
C ALA A 606 16.41 22.22 20.37
N GLN A 607 17.58 21.84 19.88
CA GLN A 607 18.43 22.71 19.07
C GLN A 607 18.52 22.25 17.62
N PHE A 608 18.35 23.18 16.69
CA PHE A 608 18.43 22.87 15.27
C PHE A 608 19.86 22.51 14.86
N HIS A 609 20.01 21.29 14.31
CA HIS A 609 21.24 20.85 13.69
C HIS A 609 20.97 20.41 12.25
N PRO A 610 21.62 21.02 11.23
CA PRO A 610 21.35 20.70 9.82
C PRO A 610 21.53 19.22 9.45
N ARG A 611 22.42 18.50 10.16
CA ARG A 611 22.63 17.06 9.95
C ARG A 611 21.39 16.23 10.29
N LEU A 612 20.60 16.65 11.29
CA LEU A 612 19.35 15.97 11.67
C LEU A 612 18.30 16.08 10.56
N SER A 613 18.18 17.25 9.91
CA SER A 613 17.33 17.40 8.72
C SER A 613 17.84 16.55 7.55
N LEU A 614 19.16 16.40 7.40
CA LEU A 614 19.75 15.59 6.33
C LEU A 614 19.40 14.10 6.47
N ILE A 615 19.34 13.57 7.69
CA ILE A 615 18.85 12.21 7.97
C ILE A 615 17.46 12.02 7.38
N ALA A 616 16.52 12.91 7.70
CA ALA A 616 15.16 12.84 7.18
C ALA A 616 15.11 12.99 5.65
N LEU A 617 15.84 13.96 5.09
CA LEU A 617 15.90 14.20 3.64
C LEU A 617 16.41 12.97 2.89
N TYR A 618 17.46 12.32 3.40
CA TYR A 618 17.99 11.12 2.80
C TYR A 618 16.99 9.97 2.87
N ASN A 619 16.42 9.69 4.05
CA ASN A 619 15.49 8.57 4.22
C ASN A 619 14.20 8.74 3.41
N TYR A 620 13.59 9.93 3.41
CA TYR A 620 12.34 10.16 2.68
C TYR A 620 12.51 10.32 1.17
N LEU A 621 13.68 10.75 0.66
CA LEU A 621 13.85 11.00 -0.78
C LEU A 621 14.76 9.98 -1.48
N PHE A 622 15.86 9.56 -0.85
CA PHE A 622 16.99 8.93 -1.55
C PHE A 622 17.40 7.54 -1.02
N ASN A 623 16.83 7.04 0.08
CA ASN A 623 17.22 5.74 0.61
C ASN A 623 16.74 4.59 -0.32
N PRO A 624 17.65 3.80 -0.92
CA PRO A 624 17.27 2.81 -1.93
C PRO A 624 16.68 1.52 -1.31
N PRO A 625 15.80 0.80 -2.02
CA PRO A 625 15.32 -0.50 -1.57
C PRO A 625 16.43 -1.55 -1.59
N VAL A 626 16.39 -2.45 -0.61
CA VAL A 626 17.20 -3.67 -0.54
C VAL A 626 16.30 -4.85 -0.88
N PHE A 627 16.76 -5.69 -1.82
CA PHE A 627 16.03 -6.89 -2.23
C PHE A 627 16.62 -8.13 -1.56
N SER A 628 15.76 -8.97 -1.00
CA SER A 628 16.12 -10.23 -0.33
C SER A 628 15.25 -11.38 -0.82
N ALA A 629 15.77 -12.61 -0.74
CA ALA A 629 15.01 -13.85 -0.96
C ALA A 629 14.28 -14.31 0.31
N SER A 630 14.14 -13.44 1.30
CA SER A 630 13.37 -13.66 2.51
C SER A 630 12.37 -12.53 2.68
N TYR A 631 11.17 -12.85 3.13
CA TYR A 631 10.17 -11.83 3.47
C TYR A 631 10.78 -10.76 4.40
N PRO A 632 10.54 -9.45 4.19
CA PRO A 632 9.54 -8.83 3.29
C PRO A 632 9.94 -8.68 1.82
N PHE A 633 11.03 -9.31 1.36
CA PHE A 633 11.67 -9.21 0.03
C PHE A 633 12.16 -7.84 -0.39
N VAL A 634 11.48 -6.77 0.02
CA VAL A 634 11.84 -5.39 -0.22
C VAL A 634 11.84 -4.67 1.12
N SER A 635 13.04 -4.41 1.65
CA SER A 635 13.24 -3.67 2.89
C SER A 635 14.09 -2.43 2.63
N THR A 636 14.14 -1.53 3.61
CA THR A 636 15.00 -0.35 3.55
C THR A 636 15.45 -0.04 4.95
N GLU A 637 16.72 -0.25 5.25
CA GLU A 637 17.26 0.10 6.57
C GLU A 637 17.36 1.61 6.73
N PHE A 638 16.93 2.11 7.88
CA PHE A 638 17.05 3.53 8.19
C PHE A 638 18.51 3.95 8.36
N GLN A 639 18.87 5.07 7.77
CA GLN A 639 20.25 5.56 7.77
C GLN A 639 20.38 6.82 8.63
N PHE A 640 21.20 6.75 9.69
CA PHE A 640 21.59 7.91 10.51
C PHE A 640 22.73 8.74 9.91
N LEU A 641 23.38 8.25 8.84
CA LEU A 641 24.47 8.96 8.14
C LEU A 641 25.64 9.36 9.06
N ASP A 642 26.02 8.49 10.00
CA ASP A 642 27.04 8.75 11.04
C ASP A 642 26.82 10.06 11.82
N THR A 643 25.56 10.48 11.95
CA THR A 643 25.21 11.67 12.74
C THR A 643 25.12 11.28 14.21
N ASN A 644 26.04 11.78 15.02
CA ASN A 644 26.01 11.62 16.47
C ASN A 644 25.07 12.67 17.09
N GLY A 645 23.98 12.23 17.70
CA GLY A 645 22.96 13.06 18.34
C GLY A 645 21.65 12.29 18.53
N PHE A 646 20.71 12.85 19.29
CA PHE A 646 19.38 12.26 19.43
C PHE A 646 18.53 12.59 18.19
N PHE A 647 18.08 11.55 17.49
CA PHE A 647 17.09 11.66 16.41
C PHE A 647 16.12 10.49 16.57
N TYR A 648 14.85 10.80 16.78
CA TYR A 648 13.86 9.76 16.97
C TYR A 648 13.52 9.08 15.64
N GLU A 649 13.52 7.76 15.65
CA GLU A 649 13.05 6.92 14.55
C GLU A 649 11.96 6.00 15.10
N ASP A 650 10.75 6.10 14.55
CA ASP A 650 9.60 5.32 15.00
C ASP A 650 9.67 3.84 14.56
N ARG A 651 10.74 3.12 14.92
CA ARG A 651 10.97 1.69 14.60
C ARG A 651 9.92 0.78 15.21
N ILE A 652 9.44 1.14 16.40
CA ILE A 652 8.48 0.34 17.16
C ILE A 652 7.14 0.32 16.41
N SER A 653 6.71 1.46 15.88
CA SER A 653 5.42 1.55 15.19
C SER A 653 5.51 1.37 13.68
N THR A 654 6.65 1.71 13.06
CA THR A 654 6.79 1.75 11.60
C THR A 654 8.18 1.31 11.13
N LEU A 655 8.21 0.45 10.11
CA LEU A 655 9.44 0.16 9.38
C LEU A 655 9.76 1.35 8.46
N ASN A 656 11.05 1.60 8.25
CA ASN A 656 11.49 2.59 7.28
C ASN A 656 11.08 2.17 5.85
N SER A 657 10.67 3.14 5.04
CA SER A 657 10.34 2.93 3.63
C SER A 657 11.44 3.45 2.72
N SER A 658 11.47 2.95 1.49
CA SER A 658 12.36 3.48 0.46
C SER A 658 12.09 4.96 0.24
N GLY A 659 13.12 5.70 -0.15
CA GLY A 659 13.00 7.10 -0.55
C GLY A 659 12.07 7.27 -1.75
N LEU A 660 11.38 8.40 -1.81
CA LEU A 660 10.34 8.70 -2.81
C LEU A 660 10.82 8.57 -4.26
N PHE A 661 12.11 8.83 -4.54
CA PHE A 661 12.69 8.60 -5.87
C PHE A 661 12.61 7.13 -6.30
N PHE A 662 12.72 6.21 -5.35
CA PHE A 662 12.63 4.78 -5.57
C PHE A 662 11.21 4.24 -5.39
N LEU A 663 10.36 4.87 -4.59
CA LEU A 663 8.93 4.48 -4.56
C LEU A 663 8.23 4.81 -5.88
N ALA A 664 8.57 5.94 -6.50
CA ALA A 664 7.99 6.38 -7.77
C ALA A 664 9.09 6.87 -8.73
N LEU A 665 9.61 5.98 -9.58
CA LEU A 665 10.67 6.30 -10.54
C LEU A 665 10.45 7.55 -11.43
N PRO A 666 9.22 7.99 -11.77
CA PRO A 666 9.01 9.27 -12.45
C PRO A 666 9.62 10.47 -11.73
N MET A 667 9.87 10.40 -10.42
CA MET A 667 10.59 11.40 -9.63
C MET A 667 11.96 11.75 -10.21
N PHE A 668 12.66 10.81 -10.84
CA PHE A 668 13.93 11.09 -11.53
C PHE A 668 13.80 12.11 -12.67
N ALA A 669 12.58 12.46 -13.11
CA ALA A 669 12.33 13.54 -14.05
C ALA A 669 12.81 14.91 -13.52
N TYR A 670 12.92 15.12 -12.20
CA TYR A 670 13.47 16.35 -11.64
C TYR A 670 14.92 16.63 -12.10
N PHE A 671 15.74 15.60 -12.30
CA PHE A 671 17.11 15.74 -12.81
C PHE A 671 17.19 16.26 -14.25
N ILE A 672 16.09 16.17 -15.01
CA ILE A 672 16.00 16.71 -16.37
C ILE A 672 15.11 17.96 -16.47
N ALA A 673 14.68 18.54 -15.34
CA ALA A 673 13.85 19.75 -15.29
C ALA A 673 14.50 20.93 -16.05
N GLY A 674 15.82 21.09 -15.97
CA GLY A 674 16.56 22.12 -16.72
C GLY A 674 16.37 22.00 -18.24
N LYS A 675 16.30 20.78 -18.78
CA LYS A 675 16.03 20.53 -20.21
C LYS A 675 14.59 20.89 -20.56
N ALA A 676 13.62 20.60 -19.68
CA ALA A 676 12.23 21.02 -19.86
C ALA A 676 12.10 22.55 -19.89
N LEU A 677 12.71 23.24 -18.92
CA LEU A 677 12.67 24.69 -18.79
C LEU A 677 13.34 25.41 -19.98
N LYS A 678 14.43 24.87 -20.53
CA LYS A 678 15.08 25.40 -21.75
C LYS A 678 14.17 25.36 -22.98
N ARG A 679 13.19 24.45 -23.03
CA ARG A 679 12.22 24.34 -24.14
C ARG A 679 11.00 25.25 -23.98
N ILE A 680 10.92 26.05 -22.92
CA ILE A 680 9.86 27.06 -22.77
C ILE A 680 10.41 28.39 -23.32
N PRO A 681 9.95 28.86 -24.49
CA PRO A 681 10.54 30.03 -25.14
C PRO A 681 10.22 31.34 -24.40
N GLU A 682 9.03 31.46 -23.84
CA GLU A 682 8.58 32.67 -23.14
C GLU A 682 9.09 32.71 -21.70
N LYS A 683 9.88 33.75 -21.35
CA LYS A 683 10.42 33.96 -19.99
C LYS A 683 9.32 33.96 -18.92
N LYS A 684 8.17 34.60 -19.19
CA LYS A 684 7.03 34.65 -18.26
C LYS A 684 6.44 33.26 -17.99
N LYS A 685 6.19 32.46 -19.03
CA LYS A 685 5.69 31.09 -18.89
C LYS A 685 6.70 30.18 -18.21
N LYS A 686 8.00 30.40 -18.44
CA LYS A 686 9.08 29.68 -17.76
C LYS A 686 9.06 29.96 -16.26
N PHE A 687 8.98 31.23 -15.85
CA PHE A 687 8.87 31.61 -14.44
C PHE A 687 7.59 31.05 -13.80
N GLN A 688 6.45 31.14 -14.50
CA GLN A 688 5.19 30.54 -14.04
C GLN A 688 5.30 29.03 -13.86
N ALA A 689 5.94 28.31 -14.79
CA ALA A 689 6.17 26.87 -14.65
C ALA A 689 7.08 26.55 -13.46
N MET A 690 8.14 27.35 -13.24
CA MET A 690 9.01 27.20 -12.07
C MET A 690 8.25 27.45 -10.77
N ALA A 691 7.36 28.46 -10.71
CA ALA A 691 6.56 28.73 -9.53
C ALA A 691 5.51 27.63 -9.28
N TYR A 692 4.71 27.29 -10.30
CA TYR A 692 3.62 26.30 -10.18
C TYR A 692 4.08 24.87 -9.95
N VAL A 693 5.30 24.51 -10.36
CA VAL A 693 5.87 23.17 -10.14
C VAL A 693 6.88 23.21 -9.00
N GLY A 694 7.86 24.12 -9.04
CA GLY A 694 8.98 24.14 -8.08
C GLY A 694 8.57 24.45 -6.65
N ILE A 695 7.64 25.38 -6.42
CA ILE A 695 7.23 25.73 -5.05
C ILE A 695 6.44 24.57 -4.40
N PRO A 696 5.26 24.16 -4.93
CA PRO A 696 4.45 23.13 -4.27
C PRO A 696 4.98 21.71 -4.43
N CYS A 697 5.79 21.40 -5.46
CA CYS A 697 6.21 20.02 -5.70
C CYS A 697 7.68 19.76 -5.32
N VAL A 698 8.44 20.78 -4.90
CA VAL A 698 9.85 20.62 -4.50
C VAL A 698 10.15 21.36 -3.21
N ILE A 699 9.97 22.70 -3.19
CA ILE A 699 10.38 23.51 -2.04
C ILE A 699 9.57 23.14 -0.80
N ILE A 700 8.24 23.11 -0.89
CA ILE A 700 7.39 22.77 0.25
C ILE A 700 7.64 21.34 0.75
N PRO A 701 7.65 20.30 -0.10
CA PRO A 701 8.09 18.95 0.28
C PRO A 701 9.42 18.91 1.05
N VAL A 702 10.46 19.56 0.53
CA VAL A 702 11.79 19.58 1.16
C VAL A 702 11.75 20.29 2.52
N VAL A 703 11.00 21.39 2.65
CA VAL A 703 10.84 22.11 3.92
C VAL A 703 10.11 21.25 4.95
N ILE A 704 9.01 20.59 4.57
CA ILE A 704 8.25 19.69 5.46
C ILE A 704 9.13 18.52 5.91
N ILE A 705 9.91 17.93 5.01
CA ILE A 705 10.83 16.84 5.36
C ILE A 705 11.93 17.36 6.29
N ALA A 706 12.53 18.51 5.98
CA ALA A 706 13.60 19.07 6.79
C ALA A 706 13.12 19.47 8.20
N SER A 707 11.85 19.86 8.37
CA SER A 707 11.28 20.28 9.64
C SER A 707 11.07 19.15 10.65
N VAL A 708 11.14 17.88 10.24
CA VAL A 708 10.99 16.74 11.17
C VAL A 708 12.22 16.51 12.05
N TRP A 709 13.26 17.34 11.92
CA TRP A 709 14.50 17.24 12.71
C TRP A 709 14.24 17.23 14.23
N GLU A 710 13.19 17.92 14.68
CA GLU A 710 12.79 18.03 16.07
C GLU A 710 11.98 16.81 16.53
N SER A 711 10.96 16.42 15.76
CA SER A 711 10.01 15.35 16.10
C SER A 711 10.47 13.93 15.73
N GLY A 712 11.48 13.81 14.87
CA GLY A 712 11.97 12.55 14.33
C GLY A 712 11.22 12.03 13.09
N TYR A 713 11.62 10.84 12.64
CA TYR A 713 11.09 10.16 11.45
C TYR A 713 9.92 9.24 11.79
N ALA A 714 8.86 9.33 10.99
CA ALA A 714 7.81 8.33 10.92
C ALA A 714 7.30 8.19 9.47
N VAL A 715 7.19 6.97 8.95
CA VAL A 715 6.84 6.75 7.53
C VAL A 715 5.50 7.39 7.13
N ARG A 716 4.58 7.52 8.09
CA ARG A 716 3.26 8.16 7.92
C ARG A 716 3.30 9.60 7.40
N TYR A 717 4.39 10.34 7.59
CA TYR A 717 4.52 11.72 7.09
C TYR A 717 4.61 11.82 5.56
N MET A 718 4.86 10.71 4.86
CA MET A 718 4.90 10.65 3.39
C MET A 718 3.65 11.24 2.72
N VAL A 719 2.48 11.15 3.35
CA VAL A 719 1.22 11.65 2.81
C VAL A 719 1.21 13.18 2.62
N ASP A 720 2.03 13.92 3.36
CA ASP A 720 2.08 15.39 3.29
C ASP A 720 2.79 15.92 2.04
N PHE A 721 3.61 15.11 1.38
CA PHE A 721 4.50 15.58 0.31
C PHE A 721 4.66 14.64 -0.90
N SER A 722 4.32 13.34 -0.78
CA SER A 722 4.62 12.36 -1.83
C SER A 722 3.87 12.63 -3.12
N TRP A 723 2.54 12.76 -3.06
CA TRP A 723 1.73 12.92 -4.26
C TRP A 723 1.94 14.27 -4.95
N GLN A 724 2.22 15.35 -4.21
CA GLN A 724 2.56 16.66 -4.76
C GLN A 724 3.88 16.58 -5.53
N SER A 725 4.89 15.95 -4.93
CA SER A 725 6.19 15.74 -5.56
C SER A 725 6.09 14.90 -6.84
N ILE A 726 5.27 13.84 -6.84
CA ILE A 726 5.01 13.01 -8.02
C ILE A 726 4.31 13.82 -9.12
N LEU A 727 3.33 14.67 -8.79
CA LEU A 727 2.66 15.54 -9.77
C LEU A 727 3.65 16.50 -10.46
N GLY A 728 4.61 17.05 -9.74
CA GLY A 728 5.65 17.90 -10.34
C GLY A 728 6.60 17.12 -11.26
N ALA A 729 6.95 15.88 -10.90
CA ALA A 729 7.69 14.98 -11.78
C ALA A 729 6.92 14.66 -13.06
N TYR A 730 5.60 14.42 -12.96
CA TYR A 730 4.72 14.26 -14.11
C TYR A 730 4.65 15.51 -14.99
N ALA A 731 4.63 16.70 -14.39
CA ALA A 731 4.64 17.94 -15.15
C ALA A 731 5.87 18.04 -16.05
N ILE A 732 7.04 17.58 -15.56
CA ILE A 732 8.28 17.56 -16.32
C ILE A 732 8.23 16.50 -17.42
N ILE A 733 7.93 15.24 -17.08
CA ILE A 733 8.03 14.14 -18.05
C ILE A 733 6.97 14.24 -19.15
N PHE A 734 5.73 14.64 -18.83
CA PHE A 734 4.68 14.83 -19.81
C PHE A 734 4.92 16.07 -20.69
N TYR A 735 5.49 17.14 -20.13
CA TYR A 735 5.93 18.27 -20.93
C TYR A 735 7.01 17.85 -21.94
N ILE A 736 8.04 17.13 -21.49
CA ILE A 736 9.11 16.64 -22.36
C ILE A 736 8.53 15.73 -23.44
N TYR A 737 7.67 14.77 -23.07
CA TYR A 737 7.02 13.86 -24.01
C TYR A 737 6.26 14.62 -25.10
N SER A 738 5.55 15.69 -24.74
CA SER A 738 4.79 16.54 -25.68
C SER A 738 5.68 17.27 -26.70
N LYS A 739 6.96 17.50 -26.37
CA LYS A 739 7.93 18.23 -27.20
C LYS A 739 8.86 17.33 -28.01
N VAL A 740 8.93 16.05 -27.68
CA VAL A 740 9.72 15.06 -28.42
C VAL A 740 8.92 14.61 -29.64
N ASN A 741 9.50 14.71 -30.84
CA ASN A 741 8.91 14.17 -32.08
C ASN A 741 9.51 12.81 -32.49
N ASP A 742 10.69 12.50 -31.98
CA ASP A 742 11.39 11.23 -32.19
C ASP A 742 10.58 10.05 -31.61
N LYS A 743 10.22 9.10 -32.47
CA LYS A 743 9.43 7.92 -32.13
C LYS A 743 10.16 7.02 -31.13
N THR A 744 11.47 6.83 -31.28
CA THR A 744 12.28 5.98 -30.39
C THR A 744 12.30 6.54 -28.98
N LYS A 745 12.47 7.85 -28.84
CA LYS A 745 12.44 8.51 -27.52
C LYS A 745 11.06 8.48 -26.87
N ARG A 746 9.97 8.63 -27.64
CA ARG A 746 8.61 8.44 -27.13
C ARG A 746 8.37 7.01 -26.67
N ASP A 747 8.83 6.03 -27.45
CA ASP A 747 8.72 4.61 -27.10
C ASP A 747 9.50 4.30 -25.82
N PHE A 748 10.68 4.88 -25.65
CA PHE A 748 11.46 4.77 -24.41
C PHE A 748 10.69 5.32 -23.21
N ILE A 749 10.13 6.54 -23.29
CA ILE A 749 9.35 7.11 -22.19
C ILE A 749 8.14 6.23 -21.85
N ARG A 750 7.45 5.66 -22.85
CA ARG A 750 6.33 4.74 -22.61
C ARG A 750 6.77 3.47 -21.88
N LYS A 751 7.86 2.84 -22.32
CA LYS A 751 8.42 1.65 -21.67
C LYS A 751 8.88 1.97 -20.25
N PHE A 752 9.52 3.12 -20.04
CA PHE A 752 9.95 3.59 -18.72
C PHE A 752 8.77 3.76 -17.77
N ILE A 753 7.68 4.39 -18.21
CA ILE A 753 6.47 4.53 -17.38
C ILE A 753 5.82 3.17 -17.10
N CYS A 754 5.76 2.25 -18.07
CA CYS A 754 5.27 0.88 -17.81
C CYS A 754 6.12 0.16 -16.75
N PHE A 755 7.46 0.23 -16.90
CA PHE A 755 8.37 -0.32 -15.91
C PHE A 755 8.19 0.34 -14.54
N SER A 756 7.95 1.66 -14.52
CA SER A 756 7.67 2.41 -13.29
C SER A 756 6.40 1.93 -12.59
N VAL A 757 5.36 1.52 -13.32
CA VAL A 757 4.15 0.91 -12.73
C VAL A 757 4.51 -0.40 -12.03
N LEU A 758 5.20 -1.31 -12.73
CA LEU A 758 5.62 -2.59 -12.14
C LEU A 758 6.48 -2.36 -10.90
N TRP A 759 7.48 -1.48 -11.02
CA TRP A 759 8.39 -1.13 -9.94
C TRP A 759 7.64 -0.53 -8.74
N THR A 760 6.70 0.39 -8.96
CA THR A 760 5.91 1.00 -7.87
C THR A 760 5.05 -0.05 -7.17
N LEU A 761 4.40 -0.95 -7.92
CA LEU A 761 3.59 -2.03 -7.34
C LEU A 761 4.44 -3.01 -6.53
N VAL A 762 5.63 -3.36 -7.02
CA VAL A 762 6.55 -4.27 -6.32
C VAL A 762 7.19 -3.59 -5.11
N VAL A 763 7.77 -2.41 -5.25
CA VAL A 763 8.50 -1.74 -4.15
C VAL A 763 7.54 -1.04 -3.19
N SER A 764 6.78 -0.05 -3.67
CA SER A 764 5.86 0.70 -2.80
C SER A 764 4.70 -0.16 -2.33
N GLY A 765 4.19 -1.06 -3.16
CA GLY A 765 3.08 -1.94 -2.79
C GLY A 765 3.46 -2.94 -1.70
N THR A 766 4.58 -3.66 -1.84
CA THR A 766 5.03 -4.62 -0.80
C THR A 766 5.38 -3.91 0.49
N GLN A 767 6.09 -2.77 0.43
CA GLN A 767 6.39 -2.01 1.64
C GLN A 767 5.13 -1.47 2.31
N SER A 768 4.10 -1.07 1.55
CA SER A 768 2.82 -0.65 2.14
C SER A 768 2.08 -1.81 2.80
N VAL A 769 2.07 -2.99 2.17
CA VAL A 769 1.45 -4.21 2.75
C VAL A 769 2.20 -4.64 4.01
N ASN A 770 3.53 -4.71 3.96
CA ASN A 770 4.35 -5.06 5.11
C ASN A 770 4.16 -4.04 6.26
N GLN A 771 4.12 -2.75 5.95
CA GLN A 771 3.88 -1.70 6.93
C GLN A 771 2.47 -1.79 7.53
N ALA A 772 1.46 -2.12 6.72
CA ALA A 772 0.11 -2.32 7.21
C ALA A 772 0.08 -3.53 8.14
N PHE A 773 0.51 -4.71 7.70
CA PHE A 773 0.26 -5.96 8.44
C PHE A 773 1.38 -6.40 9.39
N ARG A 774 2.47 -5.62 9.48
CA ARG A 774 3.57 -5.77 10.45
C ARG A 774 4.04 -7.22 10.57
N TYR A 775 4.64 -7.74 9.50
CA TYR A 775 5.32 -9.03 9.59
C TYR A 775 6.83 -8.80 9.58
N GLY A 776 7.42 -8.87 10.76
CA GLY A 776 8.85 -8.63 10.94
C GLY A 776 9.31 -9.03 12.33
N THR A 777 10.59 -8.77 12.62
CA THR A 777 11.29 -9.25 13.82
C THR A 777 10.69 -8.79 15.16
N ALA A 778 9.87 -7.72 15.18
CA ALA A 778 9.35 -7.14 16.41
C ALA A 778 7.95 -7.64 16.81
N ASN A 779 7.08 -8.01 15.86
CA ASN A 779 5.70 -8.49 16.10
C ASN A 779 5.19 -9.27 14.89
N MET A 780 4.43 -10.35 15.11
CA MET A 780 3.80 -11.17 14.06
C MET A 780 2.27 -11.02 14.11
N ASP A 781 1.79 -9.79 13.90
CA ASP A 781 0.37 -9.44 14.15
C ASP A 781 -0.60 -10.09 13.13
N HIS A 782 -0.12 -10.45 11.92
CA HIS A 782 -0.92 -11.05 10.85
C HIS A 782 -0.12 -12.02 9.95
N PRO A 783 0.27 -13.21 10.44
CA PRO A 783 1.11 -14.16 9.69
C PRO A 783 0.43 -14.70 8.42
N ASN A 784 -0.90 -14.73 8.36
CA ASN A 784 -1.67 -15.15 7.18
C ASN A 784 -1.46 -14.23 5.97
N VAL A 785 -1.44 -12.91 6.18
CA VAL A 785 -1.23 -11.93 5.09
C VAL A 785 0.21 -11.97 4.60
N ALA A 786 1.14 -12.16 5.52
CA ALA A 786 2.54 -12.30 5.18
C ALA A 786 2.83 -13.58 4.41
N TYR A 787 2.25 -14.72 4.83
CA TYR A 787 2.33 -15.97 4.09
C TYR A 787 1.82 -15.80 2.65
N GLU A 788 0.63 -15.21 2.45
CA GLU A 788 0.09 -14.94 1.11
C GLU A 788 0.99 -14.02 0.27
N THR A 789 1.52 -12.97 0.90
CA THR A 789 2.45 -12.05 0.25
C THR A 789 3.79 -12.75 -0.06
N GLU A 790 4.22 -13.69 0.78
CA GLU A 790 5.41 -14.51 0.59
C GLU A 790 5.25 -15.45 -0.59
N GLN A 791 4.17 -16.21 -0.60
CA GLN A 791 3.82 -17.11 -1.68
C GLN A 791 3.69 -16.38 -3.01
N LEU A 792 3.27 -15.11 -3.02
CA LEU A 792 3.20 -14.32 -4.25
C LEU A 792 4.55 -14.20 -4.99
N TYR A 793 5.68 -14.20 -4.28
CA TYR A 793 7.02 -14.02 -4.84
C TYR A 793 7.90 -15.26 -4.75
N ALA A 794 7.82 -16.01 -3.64
CA ALA A 794 8.66 -17.16 -3.39
C ALA A 794 8.15 -18.38 -4.14
N PHE A 795 8.96 -18.89 -5.06
CA PHE A 795 8.73 -20.17 -5.74
C PHE A 795 9.59 -21.30 -5.15
N TRP A 796 10.52 -20.94 -4.26
CA TRP A 796 11.45 -21.85 -3.58
C TRP A 796 10.99 -22.21 -2.17
N LYS A 797 9.81 -21.72 -1.74
CA LYS A 797 9.21 -21.99 -0.43
C LYS A 797 7.93 -22.77 -0.58
#